data_AF-A0A2E3DKU8-F1
#
_entry.id   AF-A0A2E3DKU8-F1
#
_cell.length_a   1.000
_cell.length_b   1.000
_cell.length_c   1.000
_cell.angle_alpha   90.00
_cell.angle_beta   90.00
_cell.angle_gamma   90.00
#
_symmetry.space_group_name_H-M   'P 1'
#
loop_
_entity.id
_entity.type
_entity.pdbx_description
1 polymer ?
#
loop_
_entity_poly.entity_id
_entity_poly.type
_entity_poly.pdbx_seq_one_letter_code
_entity_poly.pdbx_strand_id
1 'polypeptide(L)'
;MSLPSRLKQMACRSCPLFKAVPIQIWLPQITGDECPLPGVSAFQMTFSSSLQRVGSFAEICRPSALGPRNRGQFSASSTLVRTAKVKKIAVNRNCIWTSLAYELGKAKLVNIITLKWIPIFGELLMLIRIYLFALCVMVSVNLWGQEPGRDNESEDAPADSEVVLSQRIETTDLKDVEIRGDLAERIELAVGYLDLATRQQLWSGFEAELTDDHSFGLWAADWPGRTLEAYARASLALGKPTSNRFDEVGFGLLANQRRDGAFKNGKPIAPERTGHAYSNGYWFGNARGLLGLIWAHRYRPAQKSYLVAARKLGDHFLANYFAEGQLGQPSSFWWVATEAMVELYRITGERKYLEFGVRVAQSVPDVSPISQHTHSYLLAIRGIVNICDQLDIEKEAVVRQTLLAKALKQHKYFKDHVMWPGGGIVEHLGQREGYSLNYWFDEGCSVFDWWGLNVDLWRVTKESRFLDMAERTARNHLLFNQDRSGGFCGDRGIDFVREGSPWPFCCAMHGTRTLAEIPQYIATTDQEAVFISFFYPSTTTLTIQDKVLAIDLDGDYLANGNLKLAVKTSQELKAPLKVRVPQWSRVVKLVVDGVEKEPAVINGWCVLEYDWHSTNDIQIQFEMSVRTESMNDFIGLREDDDISRKSLWYGPRQLVYNQALNHEFHHTVQDRPALRHVYQSYDELKINQSVKQTPLTIGEKKYKKGLGTHSVSEITYWLGGSFQEFRSDIGIDASAEGAGAVRFKVCADGKVVHGDVVKSSIGENNAGQVQSLYGFEVTAMTGKDPARSIRVDISGARLLTLVVDEAVNGLSKDYANWADARLVKADGTVIYLSDLPNDSQKGIPFENAVIELKQVERIAKDKMAFAASFGGKQVSLVYSFLDTLGYDLMKNRPVLRSYSKIKVD
;
A
#
# COMPACT_ATOMS: atom_id res chain seq x y z
N MET A 1 -6.52 -38.34 -76.76
CA MET A 1 -7.04 -36.97 -76.97
C MET A 1 -8.15 -36.70 -75.96
N SER A 2 -8.09 -35.53 -75.32
CA SER A 2 -9.09 -34.79 -74.53
C SER A 2 -9.76 -35.41 -73.27
N LEU A 3 -9.32 -34.89 -72.11
CA LEU A 3 -10.06 -34.37 -70.94
C LEU A 3 -11.47 -34.87 -70.58
N PRO A 4 -11.70 -35.12 -69.28
CA PRO A 4 -12.93 -34.76 -68.54
C PRO A 4 -12.55 -33.86 -67.31
N SER A 5 -13.41 -33.10 -66.62
CA SER A 5 -14.66 -33.46 -65.93
C SER A 5 -15.20 -32.22 -65.15
N ARG A 6 -16.50 -31.90 -65.28
CA ARG A 6 -17.63 -31.98 -64.31
C ARG A 6 -17.44 -31.25 -62.96
N LEU A 7 -18.17 -30.17 -62.64
CA LEU A 7 -19.59 -29.97 -62.26
C LEU A 7 -19.92 -30.18 -60.75
N LYS A 8 -20.21 -29.02 -60.13
CA LYS A 8 -20.86 -28.61 -58.86
C LYS A 8 -21.65 -29.64 -58.02
N GLN A 9 -21.45 -29.59 -56.69
CA GLN A 9 -22.49 -29.34 -55.67
C GLN A 9 -21.92 -28.84 -54.32
N MET A 10 -22.82 -28.35 -53.45
CA MET A 10 -22.73 -27.29 -52.41
C MET A 10 -22.03 -27.63 -51.07
N ALA A 11 -21.60 -26.59 -50.33
CA ALA A 11 -21.78 -26.49 -48.86
C ALA A 11 -21.70 -25.04 -48.32
N CYS A 12 -22.54 -24.78 -47.32
CA CYS A 12 -22.79 -23.56 -46.53
C CYS A 12 -21.56 -22.88 -45.89
N ARG A 13 -21.60 -21.54 -45.75
CA ARG A 13 -20.73 -20.76 -44.85
C ARG A 13 -21.52 -19.72 -44.05
N SER A 14 -21.21 -19.61 -42.76
CA SER A 14 -21.81 -18.71 -41.77
C SER A 14 -20.73 -17.91 -41.01
N CYS A 15 -20.91 -16.57 -40.96
CA CYS A 15 -20.46 -15.55 -39.99
C CYS A 15 -18.95 -15.34 -39.65
N PRO A 16 -18.55 -14.19 -39.03
CA PRO A 16 -18.99 -12.80 -39.23
C PRO A 16 -17.81 -11.78 -39.33
N LEU A 17 -18.15 -10.54 -39.74
CA LEU A 17 -17.29 -9.38 -39.98
C LEU A 17 -16.99 -8.56 -38.71
N PHE A 18 -15.73 -8.19 -38.51
CA PHE A 18 -15.29 -7.10 -37.61
C PHE A 18 -15.17 -5.78 -38.40
N LYS A 19 -15.77 -4.71 -37.89
CA LYS A 19 -15.61 -3.32 -38.37
C LYS A 19 -14.31 -2.73 -37.79
N ALA A 20 -13.42 -2.29 -38.68
CA ALA A 20 -12.27 -1.48 -38.34
C ALA A 20 -12.65 0.02 -38.28
N VAL A 21 -12.13 0.75 -37.29
CA VAL A 21 -12.20 2.21 -37.17
C VAL A 21 -10.83 2.78 -37.54
N PRO A 22 -10.73 3.82 -38.40
CA PRO A 22 -9.46 4.28 -38.96
C PRO A 22 -8.69 5.22 -38.01
N ILE A 23 -7.38 4.99 -37.87
CA ILE A 23 -6.43 5.94 -37.26
C ILE A 23 -5.66 6.61 -38.41
N GLN A 24 -5.81 7.92 -38.55
CA GLN A 24 -4.97 8.74 -39.44
C GLN A 24 -3.58 8.89 -38.81
N ILE A 25 -2.57 8.29 -39.43
CA ILE A 25 -1.16 8.58 -39.17
C ILE A 25 -0.68 9.52 -40.30
N TRP A 26 -0.20 10.70 -39.92
CA TRP A 26 0.51 11.60 -40.83
C TRP A 26 1.97 11.14 -40.96
N LEU A 27 2.39 10.91 -42.20
CA LEU A 27 3.75 10.57 -42.63
C LEU A 27 4.68 11.79 -42.63
N PRO A 28 5.96 11.65 -42.23
CA PRO A 28 7.03 12.55 -42.64
C PRO A 28 7.78 12.00 -43.86
N GLN A 29 7.78 12.78 -44.94
CA GLN A 29 8.73 12.74 -46.07
C GLN A 29 9.82 13.81 -45.76
N ILE A 30 11.14 13.69 -46.03
CA ILE A 30 11.93 12.92 -47.01
C ILE A 30 13.45 13.05 -46.66
N THR A 31 14.21 11.96 -46.91
CA THR A 31 15.68 11.77 -47.26
C THR A 31 16.80 12.40 -46.40
N GLY A 32 17.84 11.69 -45.94
CA GLY A 32 18.92 10.94 -46.66
C GLY A 32 20.22 11.78 -46.52
N ASP A 33 21.34 11.38 -45.90
CA ASP A 33 22.19 10.21 -46.11
C ASP A 33 23.08 9.82 -44.89
N GLU A 34 23.50 8.54 -44.95
CA GLU A 34 24.64 7.77 -44.39
C GLU A 34 25.33 8.13 -43.05
N CYS A 35 25.32 7.14 -42.15
CA CYS A 35 26.24 6.99 -41.01
C CYS A 35 27.68 6.68 -41.46
N PRO A 36 28.69 7.12 -40.67
CA PRO A 36 29.94 6.38 -40.58
C PRO A 36 30.18 5.81 -39.16
N LEU A 37 30.51 4.52 -39.11
CA LEU A 37 31.17 3.83 -37.99
C LEU A 37 32.72 3.94 -38.15
N PRO A 38 33.59 3.41 -37.27
CA PRO A 38 34.40 4.22 -36.36
C PRO A 38 35.91 4.15 -36.64
N GLY A 39 36.65 5.19 -36.23
CA GLY A 39 38.06 5.07 -35.86
C GLY A 39 39.08 5.84 -36.70
N VAL A 40 40.12 6.26 -35.97
CA VAL A 40 41.43 6.78 -36.39
C VAL A 40 41.57 8.30 -36.54
N SER A 41 42.47 8.78 -35.70
CA SER A 41 43.06 10.11 -35.54
C SER A 41 43.78 10.66 -36.77
N ALA A 42 43.55 11.93 -37.09
CA ALA A 42 44.54 12.82 -37.69
C ALA A 42 44.17 14.30 -37.43
N PHE A 43 45.21 15.09 -37.20
CA PHE A 43 45.25 16.45 -36.68
C PHE A 43 45.63 17.42 -37.81
N GLN A 44 45.03 18.61 -37.90
CA GLN A 44 45.56 19.92 -38.38
C GLN A 44 44.37 20.91 -38.44
N MET A 45 44.24 21.97 -37.63
CA MET A 45 45.01 23.23 -37.45
C MET A 45 44.65 24.35 -38.46
N THR A 46 44.61 25.59 -37.94
CA THR A 46 44.52 26.96 -38.53
C THR A 46 43.13 27.59 -38.34
N PHE A 47 42.88 28.67 -37.56
CA PHE A 47 43.60 29.94 -37.27
C PHE A 47 43.59 30.24 -35.75
N SER A 48 44.69 30.56 -35.05
CA SER A 48 45.60 31.73 -35.11
C SER A 48 45.10 33.00 -34.42
N SER A 49 45.59 33.25 -33.19
CA SER A 49 46.22 34.51 -32.69
C SER A 49 46.19 34.52 -31.13
N SER A 50 47.19 33.96 -30.43
CA SER A 50 48.41 34.59 -29.86
C SER A 50 48.12 35.73 -28.85
N LEU A 51 48.47 35.62 -27.55
CA LEU A 51 49.84 35.60 -26.99
C LEU A 51 49.90 35.00 -25.56
N GLN A 52 50.82 34.02 -25.37
CA GLN A 52 51.81 33.83 -24.27
C GLN A 52 51.38 33.98 -22.79
N ARG A 53 51.77 33.15 -21.80
CA ARG A 53 53.02 32.39 -21.56
C ARG A 53 52.84 31.44 -20.34
N VAL A 54 53.78 30.50 -20.21
CA VAL A 54 53.95 29.41 -19.23
C VAL A 54 54.09 29.87 -17.76
N GLY A 55 53.60 29.06 -16.81
CA GLY A 55 54.02 29.07 -15.40
C GLY A 55 53.46 27.86 -14.62
N SER A 56 54.32 27.10 -13.92
CA SER A 56 53.99 25.91 -13.13
C SER A 56 54.03 26.19 -11.62
N PHE A 57 53.25 25.41 -10.85
CA PHE A 57 53.32 25.02 -9.42
C PHE A 57 53.58 26.06 -8.31
N ALA A 58 52.66 26.04 -7.32
CA ALA A 58 52.54 26.88 -6.09
C ALA A 58 52.19 28.35 -6.39
N GLU A 59 51.25 29.05 -5.75
CA GLU A 59 50.88 29.10 -4.33
C GLU A 59 49.51 29.84 -4.17
N ILE A 60 49.00 29.85 -2.94
CA ILE A 60 47.76 30.45 -2.39
C ILE A 60 47.49 31.91 -2.83
N CYS A 61 46.23 32.23 -3.21
CA CYS A 61 45.53 33.47 -2.82
C CYS A 61 44.04 33.48 -3.22
N ARG A 62 43.17 33.88 -2.28
CA ARG A 62 41.70 34.06 -2.42
C ARG A 62 41.36 35.40 -3.11
N PRO A 63 40.26 35.53 -3.88
CA PRO A 63 39.72 36.84 -4.25
C PRO A 63 38.72 37.39 -3.23
N SER A 64 38.78 38.72 -3.08
CA SER A 64 38.10 39.62 -2.15
C SER A 64 36.61 39.87 -2.47
N ALA A 65 35.83 40.27 -1.46
CA ALA A 65 34.36 40.36 -1.43
C ALA A 65 33.74 41.60 -2.11
N LEU A 66 34.42 42.28 -3.03
CA LEU A 66 33.92 43.52 -3.65
C LEU A 66 34.28 43.59 -5.14
N GLY A 67 33.34 43.22 -6.01
CA GLY A 67 33.38 43.49 -7.46
C GLY A 67 32.92 44.92 -7.82
N PRO A 68 33.20 45.40 -9.04
CA PRO A 68 33.16 46.82 -9.40
C PRO A 68 31.74 47.39 -9.55
N ARG A 69 31.53 48.62 -9.08
CA ARG A 69 30.26 49.39 -9.12
C ARG A 69 30.27 50.41 -10.27
N ASN A 70 29.13 50.58 -10.95
CA ASN A 70 28.94 51.55 -12.05
C ASN A 70 28.72 52.99 -11.56
N ARG A 71 29.08 53.97 -12.40
CA ARG A 71 28.99 55.43 -12.15
C ARG A 71 27.55 55.85 -11.78
N GLY A 72 27.38 56.53 -10.65
CA GLY A 72 26.11 57.14 -10.21
C GLY A 72 25.77 57.02 -8.73
N GLN A 73 26.55 56.29 -7.92
CA GLN A 73 26.35 56.21 -6.47
C GLN A 73 27.33 57.12 -5.72
N PHE A 74 26.80 58.14 -5.03
CA PHE A 74 27.53 58.96 -4.05
C PHE A 74 27.21 58.48 -2.63
N SER A 75 28.23 58.50 -1.77
CA SER A 75 28.17 58.14 -0.35
C SER A 75 27.49 59.24 0.48
N ALA A 76 26.66 58.86 1.45
CA ALA A 76 26.17 59.77 2.49
C ALA A 76 26.70 59.37 3.87
N SER A 77 27.05 60.40 4.63
CA SER A 77 27.94 60.48 5.79
C SER A 77 27.38 59.93 7.09
N SER A 78 28.28 59.47 7.96
CA SER A 78 28.07 59.10 9.35
C SER A 78 28.09 60.31 10.30
N THR A 79 27.07 60.51 11.13
CA THR A 79 27.26 61.12 12.46
C THR A 79 26.18 60.76 13.49
N LEU A 80 26.66 60.27 14.65
CA LEU A 80 26.20 60.45 16.05
C LEU A 80 24.73 60.22 16.46
N VAL A 81 24.50 59.24 17.36
CA VAL A 81 23.62 59.40 18.56
C VAL A 81 24.19 58.65 19.77
N ARG A 82 24.06 59.30 20.94
CA ARG A 82 24.52 58.97 22.29
C ARG A 82 23.71 57.87 23.03
N THR A 83 24.43 57.22 23.94
CA THR A 83 24.11 56.47 25.18
C THR A 83 22.73 56.62 25.86
N ALA A 84 22.15 55.52 26.38
CA ALA A 84 22.06 55.22 27.84
C ALA A 84 21.29 53.91 28.22
N LYS A 85 21.97 53.09 29.03
CA LYS A 85 21.59 52.22 30.17
C LYS A 85 20.33 51.31 30.21
N VAL A 86 20.66 50.07 30.58
CA VAL A 86 19.92 48.93 31.13
C VAL A 86 18.97 49.25 32.30
N LYS A 87 17.82 48.55 32.37
CA LYS A 87 17.18 48.13 33.64
C LYS A 87 16.38 46.82 33.49
N LYS A 88 16.72 45.82 34.33
CA LYS A 88 15.89 44.66 34.73
C LYS A 88 14.67 45.15 35.51
N ILE A 89 13.49 44.53 35.35
CA ILE A 89 12.52 44.28 36.44
C ILE A 89 11.79 42.95 36.21
N ALA A 90 11.56 42.27 37.34
CA ALA A 90 11.06 40.91 37.53
C ALA A 90 9.52 40.79 37.63
N VAL A 91 9.09 39.53 37.58
CA VAL A 91 7.77 38.94 37.84
C VAL A 91 7.22 39.28 39.24
N ASN A 92 5.92 39.62 39.38
CA ASN A 92 4.97 38.89 40.26
C ASN A 92 3.49 39.36 40.25
N ARG A 93 2.60 38.34 40.24
CA ARG A 93 1.37 38.10 41.03
C ARG A 93 0.20 39.10 41.17
N ASN A 94 -0.98 38.55 40.83
CA ASN A 94 -2.25 38.48 41.59
C ASN A 94 -3.38 39.52 41.44
N CYS A 95 -4.58 38.95 41.20
CA CYS A 95 -5.90 39.22 41.81
C CYS A 95 -6.88 40.24 41.16
N ILE A 96 -7.96 39.77 40.50
CA ILE A 96 -9.41 39.53 40.87
C ILE A 96 -10.38 40.74 40.77
N TRP A 97 -11.60 40.44 40.24
CA TRP A 97 -12.95 41.09 40.31
C TRP A 97 -13.24 42.19 39.26
N THR A 98 -14.36 42.20 38.51
CA THR A 98 -15.80 42.19 38.91
C THR A 98 -16.77 41.68 37.79
N SER A 99 -17.75 40.80 38.10
CA SER A 99 -19.25 40.98 38.22
C SER A 99 -20.09 40.81 36.92
N LEU A 100 -20.98 39.80 36.79
CA LEU A 100 -22.44 39.74 37.13
C LEU A 100 -23.31 40.84 36.42
N ALA A 101 -24.52 40.66 35.86
CA ALA A 101 -25.54 39.59 35.74
C ALA A 101 -26.73 40.08 34.83
N TYR A 102 -27.78 39.23 34.69
CA TYR A 102 -29.18 39.45 34.21
C TYR A 102 -29.47 39.21 32.70
N GLU A 103 -30.38 38.33 32.24
CA GLU A 103 -31.71 37.79 32.65
C GLU A 103 -31.79 36.26 32.30
N LEU A 104 -32.08 35.28 33.17
CA LEU A 104 -33.34 34.82 33.80
C LEU A 104 -34.50 34.35 32.88
N GLY A 105 -34.92 33.08 33.05
CA GLY A 105 -36.37 32.76 33.09
C GLY A 105 -36.87 31.40 32.58
N LYS A 106 -37.19 30.51 33.55
CA LYS A 106 -38.19 29.39 33.61
C LYS A 106 -37.62 27.95 33.56
N ALA A 107 -37.38 27.23 34.68
CA ALA A 107 -38.25 26.71 35.78
C ALA A 107 -39.07 25.46 35.35
N LYS A 108 -39.19 24.32 36.07
CA LYS A 108 -39.37 24.08 37.53
C LYS A 108 -39.12 22.59 37.97
N LEU A 109 -38.61 22.46 39.22
CA LEU A 109 -38.93 21.55 40.38
C LEU A 109 -38.92 19.99 40.21
N VAL A 110 -38.50 19.14 41.19
CA VAL A 110 -38.76 19.09 42.66
C VAL A 110 -37.61 18.39 43.44
N ASN A 111 -37.45 18.81 44.71
CA ASN A 111 -36.52 18.45 45.80
C ASN A 111 -36.53 17.01 46.37
N ILE A 112 -35.41 16.60 47.01
CA ILE A 112 -35.39 15.89 48.32
C ILE A 112 -34.33 16.52 49.25
N ILE A 113 -34.65 16.49 50.55
CA ILE A 113 -34.20 17.30 51.68
C ILE A 113 -33.22 16.52 52.61
N THR A 114 -32.12 17.20 52.99
CA THR A 114 -31.38 17.23 54.27
C THR A 114 -30.64 16.03 54.93
N LEU A 115 -29.36 16.35 55.28
CA LEU A 115 -28.69 16.29 56.61
C LEU A 115 -28.15 14.96 57.22
N LYS A 116 -26.80 14.94 57.36
CA LYS A 116 -25.96 14.70 58.57
C LYS A 116 -25.16 13.37 58.78
N TRP A 117 -23.81 13.54 58.84
CA TRP A 117 -22.74 12.96 59.72
C TRP A 117 -22.28 11.47 59.65
N ILE A 118 -21.18 11.18 58.91
CA ILE A 118 -19.77 10.79 59.30
C ILE A 118 -19.54 9.74 60.46
N PRO A 119 -18.52 8.82 60.48
CA PRO A 119 -17.92 7.88 59.49
C PRO A 119 -17.47 6.49 60.14
N ILE A 120 -16.48 5.81 59.53
CA ILE A 120 -15.61 4.69 60.02
C ILE A 120 -16.14 3.25 59.89
N PHE A 121 -15.88 2.60 58.75
CA PHE A 121 -15.57 1.16 58.65
C PHE A 121 -15.10 0.89 57.21
N GLY A 122 -13.80 0.98 56.94
CA GLY A 122 -13.25 0.86 55.58
C GLY A 122 -11.91 0.15 55.46
N GLU A 123 -11.04 0.23 56.46
CA GLU A 123 -9.66 -0.27 56.30
C GLU A 123 -9.41 -1.69 56.82
N LEU A 124 -10.37 -2.34 57.48
CA LEU A 124 -10.18 -3.71 58.00
C LEU A 124 -10.61 -4.83 57.01
N LEU A 125 -11.35 -4.48 55.95
CA LEU A 125 -11.90 -5.46 54.99
C LEU A 125 -10.99 -5.73 53.78
N MET A 126 -10.02 -4.85 53.52
CA MET A 126 -9.13 -4.99 52.35
C MET A 126 -7.97 -5.97 52.61
N LEU A 127 -7.51 -6.10 53.86
CA LEU A 127 -6.42 -7.01 54.24
C LEU A 127 -6.86 -8.49 54.34
N ILE A 128 -8.13 -8.76 54.63
CA ILE A 128 -8.66 -10.14 54.74
C ILE A 128 -8.89 -10.77 53.36
N ARG A 129 -9.18 -9.98 52.33
CA ARG A 129 -9.38 -10.49 50.95
C ARG A 129 -8.09 -10.90 50.25
N ILE A 130 -6.97 -10.25 50.56
CA ILE A 130 -5.67 -10.56 49.96
C ILE A 130 -5.11 -11.89 50.53
N TYR A 131 -5.39 -12.19 51.80
CA TYR A 131 -4.92 -13.42 52.45
C TYR A 131 -5.73 -14.68 52.06
N LEU A 132 -7.03 -14.55 51.77
CA LEU A 132 -7.87 -15.68 51.37
C LEU A 132 -7.68 -16.12 49.91
N PHE A 133 -7.25 -15.20 49.03
CA PHE A 133 -6.97 -15.53 47.63
C PHE A 133 -5.65 -16.31 47.46
N ALA A 134 -4.64 -16.00 48.28
CA ALA A 134 -3.35 -16.69 48.27
C ALA A 134 -3.43 -18.15 48.79
N LEU A 135 -4.42 -18.48 49.63
CA LEU A 135 -4.59 -19.84 50.16
C LEU A 135 -5.34 -20.79 49.19
N CYS A 136 -6.17 -20.27 48.29
CA CYS A 136 -6.90 -21.10 47.31
C CYS A 136 -6.02 -21.55 46.13
N VAL A 137 -4.96 -20.79 45.82
CA VAL A 137 -4.04 -21.11 44.71
C VAL A 137 -3.06 -22.24 45.07
N MET A 138 -2.79 -22.50 46.35
CA MET A 138 -1.82 -23.52 46.78
C MET A 138 -2.37 -24.94 47.00
N VAL A 139 -3.68 -25.19 46.85
CA VAL A 139 -4.28 -26.52 47.14
C VAL A 139 -4.75 -27.28 45.88
N SER A 140 -4.64 -26.71 44.68
CA SER A 140 -5.21 -27.33 43.46
C SER A 140 -4.20 -28.08 42.58
N VAL A 141 -2.93 -28.18 42.98
CA VAL A 141 -1.90 -28.94 42.23
C VAL A 141 -1.56 -30.22 43.00
N ASN A 142 -2.46 -31.20 42.92
CA ASN A 142 -2.18 -32.63 43.07
C ASN A 142 -3.53 -33.37 42.98
N LEU A 143 -3.82 -34.00 41.83
CA LEU A 143 -4.56 -35.27 41.64
C LEU A 143 -5.07 -35.40 40.18
N TRP A 144 -4.64 -36.49 39.51
CA TRP A 144 -5.27 -37.24 38.39
C TRP A 144 -5.08 -36.77 36.91
N GLY A 145 -4.31 -37.53 36.13
CA GLY A 145 -4.78 -38.73 35.39
C GLY A 145 -5.60 -38.55 34.08
N GLN A 146 -4.94 -38.80 32.94
CA GLN A 146 -5.36 -39.04 31.53
C GLN A 146 -6.84 -39.14 31.09
N GLU A 147 -7.23 -38.36 30.05
CA GLU A 147 -7.81 -38.78 28.74
C GLU A 147 -7.98 -37.56 27.78
N PRO A 148 -8.11 -37.73 26.43
CA PRO A 148 -7.83 -36.69 25.44
C PRO A 148 -9.05 -35.96 24.86
N GLY A 149 -8.82 -34.71 24.43
CA GLY A 149 -9.59 -34.04 23.37
C GLY A 149 -10.61 -32.99 23.83
N ARG A 150 -10.15 -31.74 23.97
CA ARG A 150 -10.95 -30.53 23.70
C ARG A 150 -10.05 -29.30 23.71
N ASP A 151 -10.04 -28.59 22.59
CA ASP A 151 -9.34 -27.34 22.37
C ASP A 151 -9.88 -26.26 23.33
N ASN A 152 -9.02 -25.81 24.25
CA ASN A 152 -9.17 -24.54 24.93
C ASN A 152 -8.01 -23.66 24.48
N GLU A 153 -8.34 -22.57 23.79
CA GLU A 153 -7.46 -21.43 23.59
C GLU A 153 -7.05 -20.89 24.97
N SER A 154 -5.87 -21.26 25.46
CA SER A 154 -5.23 -20.58 26.56
C SER A 154 -4.43 -19.40 26.02
N GLU A 155 -4.62 -18.24 26.64
CA GLU A 155 -3.83 -17.03 26.48
C GLU A 155 -2.33 -17.33 26.69
N ASP A 156 -1.62 -17.62 25.61
CA ASP A 156 -0.15 -17.56 25.59
C ASP A 156 0.28 -16.08 25.54
N ALA A 157 0.33 -15.47 26.72
CA ALA A 157 1.32 -14.40 26.93
C ALA A 157 2.70 -15.01 26.62
N PRO A 158 3.53 -14.40 25.77
CA PRO A 158 4.84 -14.97 25.49
C PRO A 158 5.64 -14.94 26.79
N ALA A 159 5.87 -16.12 27.37
CA ALA A 159 7.01 -16.31 28.25
C ALA A 159 8.23 -15.80 27.49
N ASP A 160 9.08 -15.03 28.18
CA ASP A 160 10.36 -14.51 27.68
C ASP A 160 11.15 -15.62 26.98
N SER A 161 10.91 -15.81 25.68
CA SER A 161 11.71 -16.70 24.86
C SER A 161 13.01 -15.96 24.63
N GLU A 162 14.08 -16.38 25.29
CA GLU A 162 15.44 -16.11 24.84
C GLU A 162 15.46 -16.37 23.33
N VAL A 163 15.50 -15.31 22.53
CA VAL A 163 15.66 -15.44 21.08
C VAL A 163 17.07 -15.97 20.89
N VAL A 164 17.19 -17.30 20.76
CA VAL A 164 18.48 -17.95 20.49
C VAL A 164 18.83 -17.66 19.04
N LEU A 165 19.78 -16.77 18.84
CA LEU A 165 20.14 -16.23 17.53
C LEU A 165 21.11 -17.19 16.82
N SER A 166 20.53 -18.09 16.03
CA SER A 166 21.26 -18.99 15.13
C SER A 166 21.84 -18.26 13.90
N GLN A 167 22.69 -18.95 13.14
CA GLN A 167 23.28 -18.49 11.87
C GLN A 167 22.24 -17.86 10.94
N ARG A 168 22.52 -16.69 10.35
CA ARG A 168 21.53 -15.92 9.56
C ARG A 168 21.02 -16.66 8.33
N ILE A 169 19.81 -16.34 7.87
CA ILE A 169 19.35 -16.75 6.54
C ILE A 169 19.90 -15.80 5.47
N GLU A 170 20.58 -16.37 4.49
CA GLU A 170 21.11 -15.70 3.32
C GLU A 170 20.14 -15.83 2.14
N THR A 171 19.79 -14.68 1.57
CA THR A 171 18.96 -14.61 0.36
C THR A 171 19.75 -15.04 -0.85
N THR A 172 19.11 -15.69 -1.81
CA THR A 172 19.74 -15.98 -3.10
C THR A 172 19.88 -14.72 -3.93
N ASP A 173 21.02 -14.52 -4.60
CA ASP A 173 21.19 -13.39 -5.52
C ASP A 173 20.17 -13.50 -6.65
N LEU A 174 19.52 -12.39 -7.02
CA LEU A 174 18.46 -12.37 -8.03
C LEU A 174 18.93 -12.91 -9.39
N LYS A 175 20.21 -12.75 -9.73
CA LYS A 175 20.76 -13.30 -10.99
C LYS A 175 20.78 -14.83 -11.03
N ASP A 176 20.72 -15.47 -9.86
CA ASP A 176 20.78 -16.92 -9.69
C ASP A 176 19.37 -17.52 -9.52
N VAL A 177 18.33 -16.71 -9.77
CA VAL A 177 16.91 -17.12 -9.77
C VAL A 177 16.29 -16.79 -11.12
N GLU A 178 15.80 -17.81 -11.81
CA GLU A 178 15.00 -17.67 -13.03
C GLU A 178 13.52 -17.87 -12.68
N ILE A 179 12.75 -16.77 -12.64
CA ILE A 179 11.32 -16.80 -12.29
C ILE A 179 10.44 -17.06 -13.53
N ARG A 180 9.33 -17.79 -13.34
CA ARG A 180 8.37 -18.13 -14.41
C ARG A 180 6.92 -17.89 -13.99
N GLY A 181 6.01 -17.95 -14.97
CA GLY A 181 4.56 -17.86 -14.79
C GLY A 181 4.08 -16.48 -14.34
N ASP A 182 3.00 -16.46 -13.57
CA ASP A 182 2.26 -15.24 -13.20
C ASP A 182 3.14 -14.16 -12.55
N LEU A 183 4.12 -14.52 -11.71
CA LEU A 183 5.01 -13.51 -11.10
C LEU A 183 5.92 -12.84 -12.14
N ALA A 184 6.45 -13.60 -13.10
CA ALA A 184 7.28 -13.04 -14.18
C ALA A 184 6.47 -12.07 -15.06
N GLU A 185 5.27 -12.49 -15.48
CA GLU A 185 4.34 -11.68 -16.29
C GLU A 185 3.97 -10.38 -15.58
N ARG A 186 3.73 -10.43 -14.26
CA ARG A 186 3.41 -9.26 -13.44
C ARG A 186 4.57 -8.27 -13.32
N ILE A 187 5.80 -8.75 -13.21
CA ILE A 187 6.99 -7.90 -13.21
C ILE A 187 7.13 -7.19 -14.56
N GLU A 188 6.95 -7.91 -15.67
CA GLU A 188 7.02 -7.33 -17.01
C GLU A 188 5.95 -6.25 -17.23
N LEU A 189 4.70 -6.53 -16.84
CA LEU A 189 3.61 -5.56 -16.90
C LEU A 189 3.92 -4.31 -16.07
N ALA A 190 4.44 -4.48 -14.85
CA ALA A 190 4.77 -3.38 -13.97
C ALA A 190 5.87 -2.48 -14.54
N VAL A 191 6.91 -3.07 -15.13
CA VAL A 191 7.96 -2.30 -15.84
C VAL A 191 7.39 -1.57 -17.04
N GLY A 192 6.56 -2.23 -17.85
CA GLY A 192 5.90 -1.61 -18.99
C GLY A 192 5.04 -0.40 -18.59
N TYR A 193 4.41 -0.43 -17.41
CA TYR A 193 3.70 0.71 -16.86
C TYR A 193 4.63 1.86 -16.48
N LEU A 194 5.76 1.58 -15.82
CA LEU A 194 6.74 2.61 -15.45
C LEU A 194 7.34 3.30 -16.68
N ASP A 195 7.49 2.59 -17.80
CA ASP A 195 8.01 3.16 -19.05
C ASP A 195 7.09 4.26 -19.62
N LEU A 196 5.80 4.27 -19.27
CA LEU A 196 4.82 5.30 -19.67
C LEU A 196 5.03 6.64 -18.95
N ALA A 197 5.86 6.70 -17.89
CA ALA A 197 6.06 7.91 -17.11
C ALA A 197 6.64 9.05 -17.97
N THR A 198 6.02 10.22 -17.95
CA THR A 198 6.53 11.39 -18.66
C THR A 198 7.81 11.92 -18.02
N ARG A 199 8.58 12.72 -18.75
CA ARG A 199 9.74 13.43 -18.20
C ARG A 199 9.34 14.26 -16.97
N GLN A 200 8.23 14.99 -17.07
CA GLN A 200 7.73 15.83 -15.98
C GLN A 200 7.47 14.98 -14.72
N GLN A 201 6.84 13.81 -14.86
CA GLN A 201 6.60 12.90 -13.75
C GLN A 201 7.91 12.40 -13.11
N LEU A 202 8.87 11.97 -13.92
CA LEU A 202 10.12 11.40 -13.42
C LEU A 202 11.04 12.43 -12.74
N TRP A 203 11.04 13.68 -13.22
CA TRP A 203 12.04 14.70 -12.84
C TRP A 203 11.46 15.90 -12.08
N SER A 204 10.15 15.94 -11.80
CA SER A 204 9.49 17.09 -11.14
C SER A 204 10.13 17.50 -9.80
N GLY A 205 10.61 16.53 -9.03
CA GLY A 205 11.26 16.78 -7.74
C GLY A 205 12.54 17.63 -7.88
N PHE A 206 13.22 17.57 -9.03
CA PHE A 206 14.37 18.40 -9.36
C PHE A 206 13.97 19.69 -10.09
N GLU A 207 12.91 19.64 -10.90
CA GLU A 207 12.50 20.72 -11.81
C GLU A 207 11.54 21.74 -11.16
N ALA A 208 11.15 21.57 -9.90
CA ALA A 208 10.20 22.44 -9.18
C ALA A 208 10.64 23.92 -9.01
N GLU A 209 11.84 24.30 -9.44
CA GLU A 209 12.22 25.72 -9.59
C GLU A 209 11.66 26.36 -10.88
N LEU A 210 11.19 25.54 -11.82
CA LEU A 210 10.73 25.92 -13.16
C LEU A 210 9.20 25.96 -13.30
N THR A 211 8.45 25.51 -12.29
CA THR A 211 6.98 25.42 -12.33
C THR A 211 6.35 25.86 -11.01
N ASP A 212 5.29 26.68 -11.06
CA ASP A 212 4.49 27.08 -9.88
C ASP A 212 3.54 25.97 -9.37
N ASP A 213 3.64 24.76 -9.93
CA ASP A 213 2.85 23.62 -9.51
C ASP A 213 3.47 22.97 -8.25
N HIS A 214 2.90 23.33 -7.10
CA HIS A 214 3.32 22.85 -5.79
C HIS A 214 3.04 21.35 -5.52
N SER A 215 2.31 20.67 -6.41
CA SER A 215 1.88 19.28 -6.16
C SER A 215 2.96 18.22 -6.47
N PHE A 216 4.02 18.56 -7.21
CA PHE A 216 5.02 17.58 -7.69
C PHE A 216 6.48 17.82 -7.25
N GLY A 217 6.74 18.84 -6.43
CA GLY A 217 8.10 19.40 -6.26
C GLY A 217 8.87 19.13 -4.96
N LEU A 218 8.41 18.22 -4.11
CA LEU A 218 8.91 18.12 -2.72
C LEU A 218 9.85 16.92 -2.40
N TRP A 219 10.22 16.10 -3.40
CA TRP A 219 10.88 14.79 -3.16
C TRP A 219 11.93 14.45 -4.24
N ALA A 220 12.98 15.28 -4.37
CA ALA A 220 13.90 15.31 -5.52
C ALA A 220 14.31 13.94 -6.10
N ALA A 221 14.99 13.12 -5.30
CA ALA A 221 15.54 11.85 -5.75
C ALA A 221 14.64 10.63 -5.45
N ASP A 222 13.42 10.84 -4.94
CA ASP A 222 12.52 9.74 -4.60
C ASP A 222 12.10 8.96 -5.84
N TRP A 223 11.49 9.64 -6.80
CA TRP A 223 10.95 9.04 -8.01
C TRP A 223 12.03 8.39 -8.89
N PRO A 224 13.10 9.11 -9.31
CA PRO A 224 14.14 8.49 -10.12
C PRO A 224 14.91 7.43 -9.33
N GLY A 225 15.09 7.60 -8.02
CA GLY A 225 15.73 6.60 -7.16
C GLY A 225 14.97 5.27 -7.12
N ARG A 226 13.67 5.29 -6.83
CA ARG A 226 12.83 4.08 -6.80
C ARG A 226 12.64 3.47 -8.18
N THR A 227 12.50 4.29 -9.23
CA THR A 227 12.41 3.79 -10.62
C THR A 227 13.67 3.04 -11.00
N LEU A 228 14.85 3.60 -10.66
CA LEU A 228 16.13 2.97 -10.93
C LEU A 228 16.31 1.65 -10.16
N GLU A 229 15.90 1.60 -8.89
CA GLU A 229 15.87 0.37 -8.10
C GLU A 229 14.94 -0.68 -8.72
N ALA A 230 13.72 -0.28 -9.11
CA ALA A 230 12.75 -1.17 -9.73
C ALA A 230 13.27 -1.79 -11.03
N TYR A 231 13.84 -0.98 -11.93
CA TYR A 231 14.42 -1.48 -13.18
C TYR A 231 15.62 -2.41 -12.94
N ALA A 232 16.51 -2.08 -12.00
CA ALA A 232 17.65 -2.93 -11.66
C ALA A 232 17.20 -4.29 -11.15
N ARG A 233 16.31 -4.32 -10.15
CA ARG A 233 15.80 -5.56 -9.55
C ARG A 233 15.03 -6.38 -10.57
N ALA A 234 14.13 -5.77 -11.35
CA ALA A 234 13.35 -6.46 -12.36
C ALA A 234 14.26 -7.07 -13.45
N SER A 235 15.30 -6.35 -13.87
CA SER A 235 16.24 -6.87 -14.87
C SER A 235 17.05 -8.06 -14.36
N LEU A 236 17.46 -8.03 -13.08
CA LEU A 236 18.13 -9.15 -12.44
C LEU A 236 17.18 -10.35 -12.29
N ALA A 237 15.97 -10.13 -11.77
CA ALA A 237 14.98 -11.18 -11.54
C ALA A 237 14.49 -11.88 -12.82
N LEU A 238 14.44 -11.16 -13.95
CA LEU A 238 14.04 -11.70 -15.25
C LEU A 238 15.23 -12.16 -16.11
N GLY A 239 16.47 -12.02 -15.62
CA GLY A 239 17.68 -12.40 -16.34
C GLY A 239 17.94 -11.63 -17.64
N LYS A 240 17.25 -10.50 -17.86
CA LYS A 240 17.32 -9.70 -19.10
C LYS A 240 17.06 -8.22 -18.80
N PRO A 241 17.62 -7.27 -19.57
CA PRO A 241 17.23 -5.87 -19.46
C PRO A 241 15.72 -5.68 -19.66
N THR A 242 15.06 -4.98 -18.74
CA THR A 242 13.59 -4.84 -18.78
C THR A 242 13.10 -3.48 -19.29
N SER A 243 13.91 -2.43 -19.21
CA SER A 243 13.57 -1.09 -19.71
C SER A 243 14.74 -0.44 -20.44
N ASN A 244 14.45 0.24 -21.55
CA ASN A 244 15.41 1.05 -22.29
C ASN A 244 15.71 2.40 -21.60
N ARG A 245 14.97 2.73 -20.53
CA ARG A 245 15.11 3.99 -19.79
C ARG A 245 16.00 3.88 -18.57
N PHE A 246 16.56 2.70 -18.28
CA PHE A 246 17.48 2.49 -17.16
C PHE A 246 18.64 3.52 -17.16
N ASP A 247 19.28 3.69 -18.32
CA ASP A 247 20.40 4.60 -18.48
C ASP A 247 19.96 6.08 -18.39
N GLU A 248 18.79 6.44 -18.91
CA GLU A 248 18.19 7.79 -18.78
C GLU A 248 18.07 8.16 -17.29
N VAL A 249 17.42 7.29 -16.51
CA VAL A 249 17.19 7.52 -15.08
C VAL A 249 18.52 7.53 -14.31
N GLY A 250 19.39 6.55 -14.57
CA GLY A 250 20.66 6.42 -13.88
C GLY A 250 21.60 7.59 -14.13
N PHE A 251 21.81 7.97 -15.40
CA PHE A 251 22.67 9.11 -15.75
C PHE A 251 22.04 10.44 -15.32
N GLY A 252 20.72 10.59 -15.44
CA GLY A 252 20.02 11.78 -14.98
C GLY A 252 20.15 11.98 -13.46
N LEU A 253 20.08 10.90 -12.67
CA LEU A 253 20.30 10.96 -11.22
C LEU A 253 21.76 11.39 -10.93
N LEU A 254 22.75 10.77 -11.58
CA LEU A 254 24.16 11.16 -11.42
C LEU A 254 24.41 12.63 -11.78
N ALA A 255 23.78 13.13 -12.84
CA ALA A 255 23.93 14.51 -13.29
C ALA A 255 23.34 15.55 -12.31
N ASN A 256 22.32 15.15 -11.54
CA ASN A 256 21.68 16.01 -10.53
C ASN A 256 22.32 15.91 -9.14
N GLN A 257 23.35 15.07 -8.95
CA GLN A 257 24.05 14.98 -7.67
C GLN A 257 24.91 16.23 -7.43
N ARG A 258 24.69 16.89 -6.29
CA ARG A 258 25.50 18.04 -5.87
C ARG A 258 26.90 17.63 -5.45
N ARG A 259 27.79 18.62 -5.36
CA ARG A 259 29.17 18.42 -4.87
C ARG A 259 29.24 17.90 -3.43
N ASP A 260 28.27 18.25 -2.59
CA ASP A 260 28.16 17.78 -1.20
C ASP A 260 27.50 16.39 -1.09
N GLY A 261 27.23 15.72 -2.21
CA GLY A 261 26.68 14.37 -2.28
C GLY A 261 25.15 14.29 -2.33
N ALA A 262 24.45 15.36 -1.95
CA ALA A 262 23.00 15.38 -1.86
C ALA A 262 22.28 15.67 -3.18
N PHE A 263 20.99 15.40 -3.19
CA PHE A 263 20.01 15.83 -4.18
C PHE A 263 19.18 16.98 -3.61
N LYS A 264 19.06 18.09 -4.34
CA LYS A 264 18.34 19.28 -3.88
C LYS A 264 16.84 19.13 -4.15
N ASN A 265 16.01 19.40 -3.15
CA ASN A 265 14.58 19.66 -3.36
C ASN A 265 14.35 21.00 -4.08
N GLY A 266 13.15 21.19 -4.63
CA GLY A 266 12.66 22.48 -5.12
C GLY A 266 12.68 23.61 -4.07
N LYS A 267 12.20 24.81 -4.45
CA LYS A 267 12.19 25.99 -3.57
C LYS A 267 11.55 25.68 -2.20
N PRO A 268 12.15 26.11 -1.08
CA PRO A 268 11.51 26.01 0.22
C PRO A 268 10.21 26.82 0.24
N ILE A 269 9.15 26.27 0.83
CA ILE A 269 7.80 26.86 0.91
C ILE A 269 7.80 28.21 1.67
N ALA A 270 8.86 28.50 2.44
CA ALA A 270 9.00 29.73 3.23
C ALA A 270 10.45 30.24 3.19
N PRO A 271 10.72 31.48 2.72
CA PRO A 271 12.08 32.07 2.68
C PRO A 271 12.79 32.12 4.03
N GLU A 272 12.03 32.23 5.12
CA GLU A 272 12.51 32.23 6.51
C GLU A 272 12.95 30.86 7.04
N ARG A 273 12.63 29.75 6.33
CA ARG A 273 13.15 28.41 6.61
C ARG A 273 14.41 28.16 5.79
N THR A 274 15.52 28.74 6.22
CA THR A 274 16.78 28.86 5.44
C THR A 274 17.64 27.59 5.35
N GLY A 275 17.10 26.41 5.66
CA GLY A 275 17.78 25.11 5.54
C GLY A 275 17.08 24.19 4.54
N HIS A 276 17.83 23.57 3.63
CA HIS A 276 17.27 22.59 2.69
C HIS A 276 16.66 21.35 3.40
N ALA A 277 17.05 21.14 4.66
CA ALA A 277 16.65 20.06 5.56
C ALA A 277 15.24 20.14 6.17
N TYR A 278 14.50 21.24 5.96
CA TYR A 278 13.22 21.50 6.64
C TYR A 278 11.98 20.89 5.97
N SER A 279 12.13 20.20 4.84
CA SER A 279 11.02 19.51 4.18
C SER A 279 11.11 18.01 4.46
N ASN A 280 10.02 17.41 4.91
CA ASN A 280 9.92 15.95 5.16
C ASN A 280 10.45 15.13 3.96
N GLY A 281 10.36 15.67 2.74
CA GLY A 281 10.82 14.99 1.53
C GLY A 281 12.30 15.07 1.19
N TYR A 282 13.11 15.90 1.85
CA TYR A 282 14.54 15.99 1.54
C TYR A 282 15.28 14.70 1.90
N TRP A 283 15.21 14.31 3.17
CA TRP A 283 15.88 13.11 3.67
C TRP A 283 15.30 11.84 3.08
N PHE A 284 13.98 11.81 2.92
CA PHE A 284 13.29 10.69 2.31
C PHE A 284 13.69 10.48 0.85
N GLY A 285 13.63 11.54 0.04
CA GLY A 285 14.02 11.46 -1.37
C GLY A 285 15.48 11.10 -1.54
N ASN A 286 16.38 11.65 -0.72
CA ASN A 286 17.79 11.28 -0.72
C ASN A 286 18.03 9.82 -0.29
N ALA A 287 17.31 9.29 0.69
CA ALA A 287 17.42 7.88 1.06
C ALA A 287 17.00 6.94 -0.09
N ARG A 288 15.95 7.31 -0.83
CA ARG A 288 15.49 6.54 -2.00
C ARG A 288 16.42 6.69 -3.21
N GLY A 289 16.97 7.88 -3.43
CA GLY A 289 18.05 8.11 -4.39
C GLY A 289 19.28 7.25 -4.08
N LEU A 290 19.66 7.12 -2.80
CA LEU A 290 20.77 6.26 -2.37
C LEU A 290 20.50 4.78 -2.70
N LEU A 291 19.31 4.26 -2.37
CA LEU A 291 18.94 2.88 -2.72
C LEU A 291 18.95 2.65 -4.24
N GLY A 292 18.44 3.60 -5.03
CA GLY A 292 18.51 3.56 -6.49
C GLY A 292 19.95 3.44 -7.02
N LEU A 293 20.87 4.24 -6.48
CA LEU A 293 22.29 4.17 -6.85
C LEU A 293 22.94 2.83 -6.44
N ILE A 294 22.59 2.30 -5.27
CA ILE A 294 23.08 0.99 -4.79
C ILE A 294 22.64 -0.13 -5.73
N TRP A 295 21.35 -0.16 -6.09
CA TRP A 295 20.82 -1.19 -6.99
C TRP A 295 21.31 -1.03 -8.43
N ALA A 296 21.50 0.20 -8.90
CA ALA A 296 22.16 0.44 -10.17
C ALA A 296 23.60 -0.10 -10.18
N HIS A 297 24.34 0.06 -9.08
CA HIS A 297 25.67 -0.53 -8.95
C HIS A 297 25.62 -2.06 -8.95
N ARG A 298 24.67 -2.68 -8.25
CA ARG A 298 24.50 -4.15 -8.25
C ARG A 298 24.21 -4.69 -9.66
N TYR A 299 23.37 -4.00 -10.42
CA TYR A 299 23.05 -4.39 -11.80
C TYR A 299 24.19 -4.09 -12.80
N ARG A 300 24.92 -2.98 -12.61
CA ARG A 300 26.05 -2.55 -13.44
C ARG A 300 27.33 -2.37 -12.61
N PRO A 301 27.94 -3.46 -12.08
CA PRO A 301 29.09 -3.35 -11.18
C PRO A 301 30.34 -2.74 -11.82
N ALA A 302 30.47 -2.85 -13.16
CA ALA A 302 31.52 -2.22 -13.94
C ALA A 302 31.42 -0.68 -13.94
N GLN A 303 30.21 -0.12 -13.78
CA GLN A 303 29.96 1.31 -13.77
C GLN A 303 30.15 1.88 -12.36
N LYS A 304 31.40 2.17 -12.01
CA LYS A 304 31.80 2.64 -10.67
C LYS A 304 31.16 3.96 -10.23
N SER A 305 30.64 4.78 -11.16
CA SER A 305 30.05 6.09 -10.86
C SER A 305 28.87 6.00 -9.88
N TYR A 306 28.05 4.95 -9.96
CA TYR A 306 26.93 4.76 -9.04
C TYR A 306 27.39 4.55 -7.60
N LEU A 307 28.38 3.68 -7.37
CA LEU A 307 28.93 3.45 -6.03
C LEU A 307 29.61 4.71 -5.48
N VAL A 308 30.34 5.45 -6.31
CA VAL A 308 30.97 6.72 -5.91
C VAL A 308 29.90 7.74 -5.49
N ALA A 309 28.82 7.86 -6.26
CA ALA A 309 27.70 8.74 -5.92
C ALA A 309 27.01 8.28 -4.62
N ALA A 310 26.76 6.99 -4.46
CA ALA A 310 26.15 6.42 -3.25
C ALA A 310 26.98 6.73 -2.00
N ARG A 311 28.31 6.57 -2.06
CA ARG A 311 29.23 6.90 -0.95
C ARG A 311 29.22 8.38 -0.59
N LYS A 312 29.26 9.28 -1.59
CA LYS A 312 29.16 10.73 -1.36
C LYS A 312 27.85 11.10 -0.66
N LEU A 313 26.75 10.48 -1.07
CA LEU A 313 25.45 10.71 -0.44
C LEU A 313 25.41 10.13 0.98
N GLY A 314 25.96 8.94 1.22
CA GLY A 314 26.13 8.40 2.57
C GLY A 314 26.94 9.35 3.48
N ASP A 315 28.05 9.89 2.99
CA ASP A 315 28.87 10.85 3.73
C ASP A 315 28.12 12.17 4.01
N HIS A 316 27.21 12.57 3.14
CA HIS A 316 26.30 13.70 3.38
C HIS A 316 25.36 13.45 4.57
N PHE A 317 24.77 12.25 4.67
CA PHE A 317 23.95 11.86 5.82
C PHE A 317 24.76 11.92 7.12
N LEU A 318 25.99 11.38 7.12
CA LEU A 318 26.86 11.41 8.29
C LEU A 318 27.14 12.83 8.79
N ALA A 319 27.39 13.76 7.86
CA ALA A 319 27.77 15.13 8.19
C ALA A 319 26.59 15.99 8.68
N ASN A 320 25.39 15.83 8.11
CA ASN A 320 24.33 16.84 8.24
C ASN A 320 23.06 16.34 8.97
N TYR A 321 22.76 15.04 8.91
CA TYR A 321 21.44 14.51 9.28
C TYR A 321 20.99 14.85 10.70
N PHE A 322 21.83 14.59 11.71
CA PHE A 322 21.50 14.90 13.11
C PHE A 322 21.73 16.38 13.46
N ALA A 323 22.65 17.06 12.79
CA ALA A 323 22.91 18.48 13.03
C ALA A 323 21.71 19.33 12.59
N GLU A 324 21.11 18.97 11.46
CA GLU A 324 19.92 19.65 10.92
C GLU A 324 18.61 19.15 11.55
N GLY A 325 18.58 17.89 12.02
CA GLY A 325 17.42 17.30 12.70
C GLY A 325 17.09 17.90 14.08
N GLN A 326 18.04 18.59 14.73
CA GLN A 326 17.81 19.28 16.01
C GLN A 326 16.97 20.56 15.89
N LEU A 327 16.58 20.96 14.67
CA LEU A 327 15.92 22.22 14.38
C LEU A 327 14.39 22.09 14.19
N GLY A 328 13.80 20.90 14.38
CA GLY A 328 12.35 20.65 14.29
C GLY A 328 11.90 19.34 14.98
N GLN A 329 10.59 19.12 15.12
CA GLN A 329 10.01 17.85 15.58
C GLN A 329 10.05 16.84 14.42
N PRO A 330 10.86 15.76 14.46
CA PRO A 330 11.00 14.83 13.35
C PRO A 330 9.71 14.01 13.13
N SER A 331 9.33 13.83 11.86
CA SER A 331 8.25 12.92 11.43
C SER A 331 8.83 11.57 10.96
N SER A 332 7.98 10.57 10.65
CA SER A 332 8.47 9.27 10.15
C SER A 332 9.29 9.35 8.87
N PHE A 333 9.05 10.36 8.03
CA PHE A 333 9.83 10.58 6.81
C PHE A 333 11.31 10.89 7.07
N TRP A 334 11.65 11.30 8.30
CA TRP A 334 13.03 11.51 8.69
C TRP A 334 13.76 10.16 8.83
N TRP A 335 13.21 9.20 9.60
CA TRP A 335 13.88 7.94 9.98
C TRP A 335 14.15 6.91 8.87
N VAL A 336 13.74 7.17 7.63
CA VAL A 336 13.86 6.20 6.52
C VAL A 336 15.29 5.93 6.05
N ALA A 337 16.28 6.66 6.58
CA ALA A 337 17.69 6.47 6.27
C ALA A 337 18.23 5.09 6.71
N THR A 338 17.60 4.43 7.69
CA THR A 338 18.07 3.15 8.27
C THR A 338 18.34 2.08 7.21
N GLU A 339 17.38 1.82 6.31
CA GLU A 339 17.51 0.86 5.19
C GLU A 339 18.67 1.22 4.25
N ALA A 340 18.72 2.48 3.82
CA ALA A 340 19.73 2.92 2.85
C ALA A 340 21.16 2.86 3.42
N MET A 341 21.33 3.14 4.70
CA MET A 341 22.64 3.12 5.37
C MET A 341 23.15 1.70 5.59
N VAL A 342 22.28 0.76 5.96
CA VAL A 342 22.68 -0.65 6.11
C VAL A 342 22.97 -1.31 4.75
N GLU A 343 22.24 -0.95 3.69
CA GLU A 343 22.57 -1.38 2.33
C GLU A 343 23.91 -0.81 1.85
N LEU A 344 24.20 0.46 2.15
CA LEU A 344 25.48 1.06 1.82
C LEU A 344 26.62 0.39 2.58
N TYR A 345 26.42 0.02 3.84
CA TYR A 345 27.38 -0.80 4.60
C TYR A 345 27.61 -2.16 3.91
N ARG A 346 26.55 -2.88 3.54
CA ARG A 346 26.66 -4.21 2.89
C ARG A 346 27.53 -4.20 1.63
N ILE A 347 27.48 -3.14 0.82
CA ILE A 347 28.27 -3.06 -0.44
C ILE A 347 29.66 -2.44 -0.26
N THR A 348 29.91 -1.68 0.82
CA THR A 348 31.19 -0.97 1.02
C THR A 348 32.09 -1.60 2.08
N GLY A 349 31.50 -2.30 3.06
CA GLY A 349 32.17 -2.74 4.28
C GLY A 349 32.52 -1.59 5.25
N GLU A 350 32.14 -0.34 4.96
CA GLU A 350 32.51 0.82 5.78
C GLU A 350 31.62 0.95 7.03
N ARG A 351 32.16 0.53 8.18
CA ARG A 351 31.42 0.44 9.46
C ARG A 351 30.71 1.73 9.89
N LYS A 352 31.23 2.90 9.52
CA LYS A 352 30.63 4.22 9.77
C LYS A 352 29.16 4.32 9.32
N TYR A 353 28.79 3.64 8.22
CA TYR A 353 27.42 3.65 7.72
C TYR A 353 26.49 2.80 8.60
N LEU A 354 26.95 1.64 9.06
CA LEU A 354 26.18 0.80 9.99
C LEU A 354 26.03 1.47 11.36
N GLU A 355 27.09 2.08 11.89
CA GLU A 355 27.05 2.83 13.17
C GLU A 355 26.05 4.00 13.10
N PHE A 356 26.05 4.74 11.99
CA PHE A 356 25.06 5.78 11.77
C PHE A 356 23.64 5.20 11.67
N GLY A 357 23.45 4.11 10.93
CA GLY A 357 22.18 3.39 10.86
C GLY A 357 21.64 3.00 12.24
N VAL A 358 22.49 2.45 13.11
CA VAL A 358 22.17 2.12 14.52
C VAL A 358 21.71 3.36 15.28
N ARG A 359 22.41 4.49 15.13
CA ARG A 359 22.04 5.74 15.80
C ARG A 359 20.67 6.25 15.34
N VAL A 360 20.35 6.14 14.04
CA VAL A 360 19.01 6.48 13.53
C VAL A 360 17.96 5.52 14.08
N ALA A 361 18.22 4.21 14.05
CA ALA A 361 17.35 3.16 14.58
C ALA A 361 16.98 3.37 16.06
N GLN A 362 17.95 3.75 16.89
CA GLN A 362 17.72 4.06 18.31
C GLN A 362 16.80 5.28 18.51
N SER A 363 16.79 6.22 17.57
CA SER A 363 15.97 7.44 17.63
C SER A 363 14.52 7.26 17.17
N VAL A 364 14.17 6.11 16.57
CA VAL A 364 12.81 5.83 16.10
C VAL A 364 11.90 5.60 17.31
N PRO A 365 10.81 6.36 17.51
CA PRO A 365 9.87 6.12 18.60
C PRO A 365 8.99 4.90 18.32
N ASP A 366 8.31 4.42 19.37
CA ASP A 366 7.19 3.49 19.18
C ASP A 366 6.06 4.14 18.35
N VAL A 367 5.27 3.32 17.68
CA VAL A 367 4.19 3.78 16.81
C VAL A 367 3.19 4.66 17.57
N SER A 368 2.79 5.77 16.95
CA SER A 368 1.77 6.67 17.50
C SER A 368 0.42 6.42 16.82
N PRO A 369 -0.65 6.07 17.57
CA PRO A 369 -1.97 5.81 17.01
C PRO A 369 -2.71 7.07 16.54
N ILE A 370 -2.18 8.28 16.78
CA ILE A 370 -2.90 9.54 16.58
C ILE A 370 -2.49 10.26 15.29
N SER A 371 -1.26 10.06 14.79
CA SER A 371 -0.78 10.75 13.58
C SER A 371 0.53 10.17 13.07
N GLN A 372 0.51 8.99 12.42
CA GLN A 372 1.69 8.38 11.81
C GLN A 372 1.42 7.93 10.37
N HIS A 373 2.30 8.26 9.43
CA HIS A 373 2.27 7.69 8.07
C HIS A 373 2.96 6.31 8.11
N THR A 374 2.24 5.26 7.75
CA THR A 374 2.64 3.86 7.99
C THR A 374 3.78 3.42 7.07
N HIS A 375 3.74 3.71 5.76
CA HIS A 375 4.83 3.42 4.81
C HIS A 375 6.21 3.90 5.31
N SER A 376 6.33 5.20 5.63
CA SER A 376 7.60 5.75 6.13
C SER A 376 8.02 5.16 7.48
N TYR A 377 7.07 4.81 8.35
CA TYR A 377 7.37 4.15 9.62
C TYR A 377 7.84 2.70 9.44
N LEU A 378 7.13 1.91 8.62
CA LEU A 378 7.47 0.52 8.32
C LEU A 378 8.84 0.40 7.66
N LEU A 379 9.21 1.33 6.77
CA LEU A 379 10.57 1.41 6.23
C LEU A 379 11.63 1.56 7.32
N ALA A 380 11.37 2.41 8.32
CA ALA A 380 12.28 2.57 9.44
C ALA A 380 12.41 1.28 10.25
N ILE A 381 11.28 0.61 10.55
CA ILE A 381 11.28 -0.66 11.28
C ILE A 381 11.97 -1.77 10.48
N ARG A 382 11.73 -1.86 9.18
CA ARG A 382 12.42 -2.77 8.26
C ARG A 382 13.94 -2.52 8.27
N GLY A 383 14.35 -1.25 8.26
CA GLY A 383 15.75 -0.86 8.43
C GLY A 383 16.35 -1.29 9.77
N ILE A 384 15.58 -1.22 10.87
CA ILE A 384 15.99 -1.73 12.20
C ILE A 384 16.31 -3.22 12.13
N VAL A 385 15.42 -4.02 11.52
CA VAL A 385 15.64 -5.48 11.39
C VAL A 385 16.87 -5.79 10.55
N ASN A 386 17.05 -5.08 9.44
CA ASN A 386 18.23 -5.22 8.59
C ASN A 386 19.53 -4.80 9.30
N ILE A 387 19.48 -3.81 10.20
CA ILE A 387 20.62 -3.45 11.04
C ILE A 387 20.93 -4.60 12.00
N CYS A 388 19.94 -5.17 12.68
CA CYS A 388 20.13 -6.32 13.58
C CYS A 388 20.78 -7.53 12.87
N ASP A 389 20.46 -7.75 11.60
CA ASP A 389 21.07 -8.78 10.74
C ASP A 389 22.59 -8.56 10.50
N GLN A 390 23.10 -7.33 10.68
CA GLN A 390 24.50 -6.98 10.44
C GLN A 390 25.30 -6.75 11.74
N LEU A 391 24.64 -6.68 12.90
CA LEU A 391 25.30 -6.52 14.19
C LEU A 391 25.91 -7.84 14.66
N ASP A 392 27.06 -7.74 15.32
CA ASP A 392 27.75 -8.88 15.93
C ASP A 392 26.86 -9.50 17.03
N ILE A 393 26.65 -10.81 16.96
CA ILE A 393 25.72 -11.54 17.85
C ILE A 393 26.19 -11.48 19.31
N GLU A 394 27.50 -11.44 19.56
CA GLU A 394 28.07 -11.47 20.90
C GLU A 394 28.40 -10.06 21.40
N LYS A 395 29.14 -9.29 20.59
CA LYS A 395 29.67 -7.97 21.01
C LYS A 395 28.61 -6.88 21.05
N GLU A 396 27.57 -7.00 20.23
CA GLU A 396 26.49 -6.01 20.11
C GLU A 396 25.14 -6.57 20.54
N ALA A 397 25.15 -7.69 21.28
CA ALA A 397 23.97 -8.44 21.72
C ALA A 397 22.89 -7.54 22.33
N VAL A 398 23.25 -6.65 23.25
CA VAL A 398 22.30 -5.76 23.96
C VAL A 398 21.59 -4.81 23.00
N VAL A 399 22.34 -4.14 22.12
CA VAL A 399 21.76 -3.20 21.15
C VAL A 399 20.89 -3.97 20.16
N ARG A 400 21.39 -5.10 19.66
CA ARG A 400 20.68 -5.97 18.73
C ARG A 400 19.36 -6.49 19.31
N GLN A 401 19.36 -6.97 20.55
CA GLN A 401 18.17 -7.46 21.25
C GLN A 401 17.17 -6.33 21.50
N THR A 402 17.62 -5.16 21.93
CA THR A 402 16.76 -3.99 22.16
C THR A 402 16.05 -3.55 20.87
N LEU A 403 16.80 -3.47 19.77
CA LEU A 403 16.28 -3.08 18.47
C LEU A 403 15.31 -4.13 17.88
N LEU A 404 15.65 -5.42 18.00
CA LEU A 404 14.78 -6.50 17.56
C LEU A 404 13.48 -6.56 18.36
N ALA A 405 13.55 -6.40 19.69
CA ALA A 405 12.37 -6.34 20.55
C ALA A 405 11.44 -5.17 20.17
N LYS A 406 12.01 -4.00 19.82
CA LYS A 406 11.24 -2.88 19.27
C LYS A 406 10.54 -3.30 17.97
N ALA A 407 11.27 -3.87 17.01
CA ALA A 407 10.68 -4.28 15.74
C ALA A 407 9.54 -5.30 15.90
N LEU A 408 9.71 -6.30 16.78
CA LEU A 408 8.69 -7.30 17.11
C LEU A 408 7.45 -6.68 17.76
N LYS A 409 7.64 -5.73 18.70
CA LYS A 409 6.55 -4.99 19.33
C LYS A 409 5.75 -4.18 18.29
N GLN A 410 6.44 -3.48 17.39
CA GLN A 410 5.77 -2.70 16.34
C GLN A 410 5.05 -3.61 15.34
N HIS A 411 5.66 -4.73 14.94
CA HIS A 411 5.03 -5.73 14.07
C HIS A 411 3.71 -6.24 14.67
N LYS A 412 3.71 -6.61 15.95
CA LYS A 412 2.51 -7.05 16.66
C LYS A 412 1.41 -5.98 16.63
N TYR A 413 1.75 -4.72 16.93
CA TYR A 413 0.79 -3.62 16.87
C TYR A 413 0.15 -3.48 15.49
N PHE A 414 0.95 -3.56 14.42
CA PHE A 414 0.44 -3.47 13.05
C PHE A 414 -0.49 -4.64 12.71
N LYS A 415 -0.10 -5.87 13.04
CA LYS A 415 -0.93 -7.06 12.83
C LYS A 415 -2.28 -6.96 13.55
N ASP A 416 -2.26 -6.53 14.80
CA ASP A 416 -3.43 -6.58 15.68
C ASP A 416 -4.38 -5.40 15.47
N HIS A 417 -3.84 -4.23 15.10
CA HIS A 417 -4.63 -2.99 15.09
C HIS A 417 -4.69 -2.27 13.75
N VAL A 418 -3.80 -2.56 12.80
CA VAL A 418 -3.65 -1.75 11.58
C VAL A 418 -3.97 -2.53 10.31
N MET A 419 -3.85 -3.86 10.37
CA MET A 419 -3.87 -4.70 9.19
C MET A 419 -5.27 -5.18 8.83
N TRP A 420 -5.64 -5.08 7.55
CA TRP A 420 -6.79 -5.77 6.96
C TRP A 420 -6.55 -7.30 6.89
N PRO A 421 -7.59 -8.16 6.88
CA PRO A 421 -7.42 -9.62 6.93
C PRO A 421 -6.40 -10.17 5.95
N GLY A 422 -6.43 -9.70 4.70
CA GLY A 422 -5.55 -10.10 3.61
C GLY A 422 -4.12 -9.55 3.68
N GLY A 423 -3.73 -8.85 4.75
CA GLY A 423 -2.42 -8.22 4.88
C GLY A 423 -2.34 -6.78 4.37
N GLY A 424 -3.48 -6.15 4.10
CA GLY A 424 -3.55 -4.74 3.73
C GLY A 424 -3.18 -3.82 4.88
N ILE A 425 -2.54 -2.68 4.61
CA ILE A 425 -2.10 -1.74 5.65
C ILE A 425 -2.60 -0.35 5.31
N VAL A 426 -3.18 0.31 6.31
CA VAL A 426 -3.73 1.66 6.16
C VAL A 426 -2.63 2.71 5.98
N GLU A 427 -2.85 3.76 5.17
CA GLU A 427 -1.84 4.80 4.89
C GLU A 427 -1.42 5.60 6.14
N HIS A 428 -2.39 5.96 6.98
CA HIS A 428 -2.15 6.77 8.17
C HIS A 428 -2.90 6.25 9.39
N LEU A 429 -2.24 6.39 10.55
CA LEU A 429 -2.82 6.12 11.86
C LEU A 429 -3.38 7.41 12.47
N GLY A 430 -4.62 7.33 12.94
CA GLY A 430 -5.25 8.32 13.83
C GLY A 430 -5.98 9.47 13.16
N GLN A 431 -6.81 10.15 13.96
CA GLN A 431 -7.52 11.37 13.57
C GLN A 431 -6.82 12.61 14.12
N ARG A 432 -6.67 13.63 13.28
CA ARG A 432 -6.44 15.01 13.74
C ARG A 432 -7.81 15.62 14.01
N GLU A 433 -8.02 16.29 15.14
CA GLU A 433 -9.31 16.95 15.47
C GLU A 433 -9.88 17.71 14.26
N GLY A 434 -11.13 17.42 13.90
CA GLY A 434 -11.84 18.06 12.78
C GLY A 434 -11.68 17.37 11.40
N TYR A 435 -10.94 16.26 11.31
CA TYR A 435 -10.86 15.40 10.12
C TYR A 435 -11.36 14.00 10.49
N SER A 436 -12.60 13.65 10.15
CA SER A 436 -13.10 12.29 10.40
C SER A 436 -12.56 11.31 9.33
N LEU A 437 -12.16 10.13 9.80
CA LEU A 437 -11.99 8.85 9.06
C LEU A 437 -11.11 8.81 7.78
N ASN A 438 -10.34 9.85 7.45
CA ASN A 438 -9.71 10.02 6.14
C ASN A 438 -8.62 9.01 5.70
N TYR A 439 -8.33 7.90 6.40
CA TYR A 439 -7.11 7.14 6.12
C TYR A 439 -7.15 5.62 6.33
N TRP A 440 -8.31 4.99 6.50
CA TRP A 440 -8.38 3.52 6.63
C TRP A 440 -8.39 2.80 5.28
N PHE A 441 -7.69 3.34 4.29
CA PHE A 441 -7.55 2.77 2.96
C PHE A 441 -6.29 1.94 2.89
N ASP A 442 -6.34 0.82 2.19
CA ASP A 442 -5.13 0.06 1.92
C ASP A 442 -4.19 0.88 1.03
N GLU A 443 -3.01 1.25 1.56
CA GLU A 443 -1.97 1.92 0.79
C GLU A 443 -0.97 0.90 0.26
N GLY A 444 -0.86 0.78 -1.07
CA GLY A 444 0.03 -0.19 -1.70
C GLY A 444 1.47 -0.13 -1.16
N CYS A 445 2.03 1.07 -1.00
CA CYS A 445 3.36 1.29 -0.46
C CYS A 445 3.55 0.66 0.94
N SER A 446 2.58 0.89 1.82
CA SER A 446 2.54 0.32 3.17
C SER A 446 2.40 -1.19 3.18
N VAL A 447 1.60 -1.76 2.26
CA VAL A 447 1.49 -3.21 2.05
C VAL A 447 2.84 -3.83 1.66
N PHE A 448 3.56 -3.17 0.77
CA PHE A 448 4.84 -3.67 0.27
C PHE A 448 5.92 -3.66 1.36
N ASP A 449 5.91 -2.64 2.23
CA ASP A 449 6.82 -2.59 3.36
C ASP A 449 6.43 -3.52 4.51
N TRP A 450 5.14 -3.80 4.68
CA TRP A 450 4.67 -4.86 5.56
C TRP A 450 5.13 -6.23 5.08
N TRP A 451 5.03 -6.50 3.78
CA TRP A 451 5.62 -7.71 3.19
C TRP A 451 7.13 -7.78 3.45
N GLY A 452 7.86 -6.69 3.17
CA GLY A 452 9.31 -6.59 3.36
C GLY A 452 9.75 -6.81 4.81
N LEU A 453 9.03 -6.22 5.77
CA LEU A 453 9.30 -6.40 7.20
C LEU A 453 9.16 -7.86 7.63
N ASN A 454 8.17 -8.59 7.10
CA ASN A 454 7.96 -9.99 7.44
C ASN A 454 9.07 -10.89 6.92
N VAL A 455 9.53 -10.72 5.66
CA VAL A 455 10.66 -11.51 5.15
C VAL A 455 11.98 -11.17 5.87
N ASP A 456 12.18 -9.91 6.24
CA ASP A 456 13.36 -9.51 7.02
C ASP A 456 13.33 -10.07 8.45
N LEU A 457 12.17 -10.06 9.11
CA LEU A 457 11.99 -10.67 10.43
C LEU A 457 12.23 -12.18 10.39
N TRP A 458 11.72 -12.87 9.37
CA TRP A 458 12.00 -14.28 9.17
C TRP A 458 13.50 -14.54 9.03
N ARG A 459 14.24 -13.74 8.24
CA ARG A 459 15.69 -13.94 8.07
C ARG A 459 16.47 -13.87 9.38
N VAL A 460 16.05 -12.99 10.28
CA VAL A 460 16.73 -12.73 11.56
C VAL A 460 16.27 -13.67 12.67
N THR A 461 15.02 -14.12 12.65
CA THR A 461 14.40 -14.92 13.74
C THR A 461 14.23 -16.40 13.39
N LYS A 462 14.23 -16.75 12.09
CA LYS A 462 13.84 -18.05 11.51
C LYS A 462 12.42 -18.53 11.85
N GLU A 463 11.57 -17.65 12.38
CA GLU A 463 10.18 -18.00 12.69
C GLU A 463 9.33 -18.03 11.41
N SER A 464 8.76 -19.20 11.08
CA SER A 464 7.97 -19.40 9.85
C SER A 464 6.68 -18.56 9.79
N ARG A 465 6.13 -18.16 10.94
CA ARG A 465 4.92 -17.31 11.02
C ARG A 465 5.06 -16.00 10.25
N PHE A 466 6.27 -15.46 10.12
CA PHE A 466 6.51 -14.27 9.32
C PHE A 466 6.44 -14.56 7.82
N LEU A 467 6.86 -15.75 7.37
CA LEU A 467 6.65 -16.18 5.98
C LEU A 467 5.17 -16.40 5.67
N ASP A 468 4.38 -16.91 6.62
CA ASP A 468 2.94 -17.05 6.46
C ASP A 468 2.25 -15.68 6.28
N MET A 469 2.69 -14.69 7.06
CA MET A 469 2.23 -13.30 6.90
C MET A 469 2.69 -12.69 5.58
N ALA A 470 3.94 -12.93 5.17
CA ALA A 470 4.44 -12.46 3.88
C ALA A 470 3.68 -13.10 2.70
N GLU A 471 3.40 -14.40 2.75
CA GLU A 471 2.58 -15.08 1.73
C GLU A 471 1.15 -14.54 1.71
N ARG A 472 0.53 -14.36 2.88
CA ARG A 472 -0.79 -13.71 3.01
C ARG A 472 -0.78 -12.36 2.30
N THR A 473 0.15 -11.47 2.64
CA THR A 473 0.22 -10.13 2.05
C THR A 473 0.47 -10.18 0.54
N ALA A 474 1.42 -11.02 0.10
CA ALA A 474 1.77 -11.16 -1.31
C ALA A 474 0.58 -11.70 -2.14
N ARG A 475 -0.06 -12.79 -1.69
CA ARG A 475 -1.15 -13.47 -2.39
C ARG A 475 -2.52 -12.84 -2.18
N ASN A 476 -2.58 -11.63 -1.65
CA ASN A 476 -3.83 -10.90 -1.44
C ASN A 476 -3.62 -9.42 -1.75
N HIS A 477 -3.34 -8.59 -0.74
CA HIS A 477 -3.31 -7.13 -0.93
C HIS A 477 -2.23 -6.64 -1.90
N LEU A 478 -1.05 -7.28 -1.97
CA LEU A 478 -0.03 -6.88 -2.93
C LEU A 478 -0.53 -7.04 -4.37
N LEU A 479 -1.00 -8.24 -4.75
CA LEU A 479 -1.54 -8.50 -6.10
C LEU A 479 -2.86 -7.77 -6.35
N PHE A 480 -3.68 -7.61 -5.31
CA PHE A 480 -4.90 -6.82 -5.37
C PHE A 480 -4.61 -5.35 -5.67
N ASN A 481 -3.44 -4.80 -5.35
CA ASN A 481 -3.10 -3.42 -5.69
C ASN A 481 -2.63 -3.24 -7.13
N GLN A 482 -2.21 -4.29 -7.83
CA GLN A 482 -1.81 -4.22 -9.24
C GLN A 482 -3.04 -4.27 -10.17
N ASP A 483 -3.12 -3.35 -11.13
CA ASP A 483 -4.20 -3.30 -12.13
C ASP A 483 -3.79 -3.93 -13.49
N ARG A 484 -4.71 -3.93 -14.47
CA ARG A 484 -4.49 -4.47 -15.83
C ARG A 484 -3.43 -3.73 -16.64
N SER A 485 -3.14 -2.49 -16.30
CA SER A 485 -2.07 -1.74 -16.96
C SER A 485 -0.69 -2.15 -16.46
N GLY A 486 -0.63 -2.87 -15.33
CA GLY A 486 0.60 -3.21 -14.61
C GLY A 486 0.93 -2.23 -13.48
N GLY A 487 0.23 -1.09 -13.42
CA GLY A 487 0.39 -0.08 -12.38
C GLY A 487 -0.16 -0.54 -11.02
N PHE A 488 0.38 0.03 -9.95
CA PHE A 488 -0.08 -0.23 -8.58
C PHE A 488 -0.89 0.94 -8.06
N CYS A 489 -2.08 0.64 -7.56
CA CYS A 489 -2.95 1.63 -6.96
C CYS A 489 -2.43 2.05 -5.59
N GLY A 490 -2.49 3.36 -5.34
CA GLY A 490 -2.13 3.91 -4.05
C GLY A 490 -3.11 3.61 -2.93
N ASP A 491 -4.36 3.26 -3.24
CA ASP A 491 -5.47 3.45 -2.32
C ASP A 491 -6.68 2.55 -2.65
N ARG A 492 -6.73 1.30 -2.16
CA ARG A 492 -7.85 0.39 -2.46
C ARG A 492 -8.72 0.07 -1.23
N GLY A 493 -10.04 0.11 -1.43
CA GLY A 493 -11.00 -0.33 -0.41
C GLY A 493 -11.62 -1.69 -0.75
N ILE A 494 -11.67 -2.64 0.19
CA ILE A 494 -12.43 -3.89 0.04
C ILE A 494 -13.85 -3.70 0.56
N ASP A 495 -14.04 -3.27 1.81
CA ASP A 495 -15.37 -3.13 2.44
C ASP A 495 -16.15 -1.86 2.03
N PHE A 496 -15.64 -1.10 1.05
CA PHE A 496 -16.30 0.05 0.44
C PHE A 496 -15.77 0.29 -0.99
N VAL A 497 -16.56 0.98 -1.83
CA VAL A 497 -16.20 1.22 -3.23
C VAL A 497 -15.18 2.39 -3.38
N ARG A 498 -13.88 2.10 -3.23
CA ARG A 498 -12.75 2.97 -3.64
C ARG A 498 -11.81 2.29 -4.62
N GLU A 499 -11.81 2.73 -5.88
CA GLU A 499 -11.04 2.12 -6.99
C GLU A 499 -9.53 2.18 -6.79
N GLY A 500 -9.06 3.25 -6.13
CA GLY A 500 -7.67 3.64 -6.18
C GLY A 500 -7.30 4.14 -7.56
N SER A 501 -6.11 4.72 -7.67
CA SER A 501 -5.58 5.13 -8.96
C SER A 501 -4.20 4.53 -9.16
N PRO A 502 -3.95 3.85 -10.30
CA PRO A 502 -2.61 3.41 -10.64
C PRO A 502 -1.74 4.59 -11.09
N TRP A 503 -2.29 5.81 -11.18
CA TRP A 503 -1.59 7.04 -11.55
C TRP A 503 -0.20 7.06 -10.90
N PRO A 504 0.88 7.39 -11.63
CA PRO A 504 2.22 6.98 -11.27
C PRO A 504 2.70 7.71 -10.01
N PHE A 505 2.26 7.25 -8.85
CA PHE A 505 2.72 7.66 -7.53
C PHE A 505 3.83 6.73 -7.07
N CYS A 506 4.29 6.95 -5.84
CA CYS A 506 5.22 6.10 -5.09
C CYS A 506 4.90 4.60 -5.23
N CYS A 507 3.63 4.20 -5.22
CA CYS A 507 3.19 2.81 -5.24
C CYS A 507 3.56 2.07 -6.53
N ALA A 508 3.53 2.72 -7.70
CA ALA A 508 3.89 2.06 -8.97
C ALA A 508 5.34 1.58 -8.94
N MET A 509 6.27 2.44 -8.52
CA MET A 509 7.69 2.10 -8.40
C MET A 509 7.95 1.13 -7.23
N HIS A 510 7.29 1.37 -6.08
CA HIS A 510 7.47 0.56 -4.88
C HIS A 510 6.93 -0.87 -5.03
N GLY A 511 5.78 -1.02 -5.69
CA GLY A 511 5.18 -2.32 -6.02
C GLY A 511 6.03 -3.08 -7.02
N THR A 512 6.55 -2.40 -8.05
CA THR A 512 7.45 -3.00 -9.05
C THR A 512 8.73 -3.54 -8.39
N ARG A 513 9.40 -2.74 -7.54
CA ARG A 513 10.60 -3.23 -6.83
C ARG A 513 10.29 -4.41 -5.91
N THR A 514 9.08 -4.49 -5.36
CA THR A 514 8.68 -5.51 -4.38
C THR A 514 8.35 -6.83 -5.07
N LEU A 515 7.64 -6.78 -6.20
CA LEU A 515 7.48 -7.97 -7.06
C LEU A 515 8.83 -8.56 -7.47
N ALA A 516 9.77 -7.70 -7.85
CA ALA A 516 11.11 -8.10 -8.24
C ALA A 516 12.02 -8.48 -7.05
N GLU A 517 11.58 -8.25 -5.81
CA GLU A 517 12.27 -8.66 -4.59
C GLU A 517 11.86 -10.07 -4.14
N ILE A 518 10.61 -10.51 -4.40
CA ILE A 518 10.11 -11.84 -4.02
C ILE A 518 11.05 -13.01 -4.42
N PRO A 519 11.62 -13.06 -5.64
CA PRO A 519 12.37 -14.23 -6.10
C PRO A 519 13.58 -14.61 -5.23
N GLN A 520 14.23 -13.64 -4.59
CA GLN A 520 15.41 -13.86 -3.74
C GLN A 520 15.11 -14.68 -2.46
N TYR A 521 13.82 -14.86 -2.15
CA TYR A 521 13.32 -15.58 -0.99
C TYR A 521 12.67 -16.94 -1.31
N ILE A 522 12.61 -17.34 -2.59
CA ILE A 522 11.97 -18.63 -2.97
C ILE A 522 12.73 -19.80 -2.34
N ALA A 523 14.03 -19.86 -2.63
CA ALA A 523 14.96 -20.77 -1.99
C ALA A 523 16.10 -19.96 -1.36
N THR A 524 16.45 -20.28 -0.12
CA THR A 524 17.50 -19.60 0.67
C THR A 524 18.32 -20.61 1.46
N THR A 525 19.40 -20.17 2.08
CA THR A 525 20.22 -21.04 2.93
C THR A 525 20.76 -20.30 4.16
N ASP A 526 21.01 -21.03 5.24
CA ASP A 526 21.86 -20.57 6.36
C ASP A 526 23.25 -21.22 6.33
N GLN A 527 23.67 -21.77 5.19
CA GLN A 527 24.86 -22.60 4.96
C GLN A 527 24.80 -24.01 5.57
N GLU A 528 23.82 -24.32 6.41
CA GLU A 528 23.61 -25.66 6.97
C GLU A 528 22.46 -26.40 6.29
N ALA A 529 21.36 -25.68 6.04
CA ALA A 529 20.16 -26.18 5.40
C ALA A 529 19.72 -25.28 4.23
N VAL A 530 18.90 -25.85 3.35
CA VAL A 530 18.18 -25.13 2.31
C VAL A 530 16.73 -24.96 2.72
N PHE A 531 16.17 -23.77 2.54
CA PHE A 531 14.79 -23.45 2.88
C PHE A 531 14.02 -23.08 1.62
N ILE A 532 12.92 -23.78 1.36
CA ILE A 532 11.95 -23.43 0.32
C ILE A 532 10.78 -22.72 0.99
N SER A 533 10.73 -21.40 0.82
CA SER A 533 9.85 -20.52 1.60
C SER A 533 8.63 -20.04 0.81
N PHE A 534 8.79 -19.75 -0.48
CA PHE A 534 7.70 -19.35 -1.36
C PHE A 534 7.54 -20.29 -2.55
N PHE A 535 6.31 -20.49 -3.00
CA PHE A 535 5.97 -21.48 -4.03
C PHE A 535 5.60 -20.79 -5.35
N TYR A 536 6.58 -20.18 -5.98
CA TYR A 536 6.47 -19.64 -7.34
C TYR A 536 7.29 -20.50 -8.30
N PRO A 537 6.77 -20.82 -9.51
CA PRO A 537 7.56 -21.58 -10.48
C PRO A 537 8.87 -20.88 -10.81
N SER A 538 10.00 -21.54 -10.54
CA SER A 538 11.32 -20.93 -10.70
C SER A 538 12.43 -21.98 -10.76
N THR A 539 13.57 -21.63 -11.34
CA THR A 539 14.82 -22.35 -11.11
C THR A 539 15.74 -21.49 -10.27
N THR A 540 16.25 -22.02 -9.15
CA THR A 540 17.16 -21.32 -8.25
C THR A 540 18.47 -22.08 -8.17
N THR A 541 19.60 -21.39 -8.32
CA THR A 541 20.93 -21.92 -8.05
C THR A 541 21.49 -21.25 -6.81
N LEU A 542 21.96 -22.03 -5.85
CA LEU A 542 22.58 -21.50 -4.63
C LEU A 542 23.80 -22.35 -4.23
N THR A 543 24.65 -21.75 -3.41
CA THR A 543 25.82 -22.45 -2.84
C THR A 543 25.55 -22.74 -1.37
N ILE A 544 25.75 -24.00 -0.98
CA ILE A 544 25.64 -24.49 0.39
C ILE A 544 26.83 -25.42 0.68
N GLN A 545 27.52 -25.22 1.81
CA GLN A 545 28.75 -25.96 2.14
C GLN A 545 29.77 -26.00 0.96
N ASP A 546 29.96 -24.85 0.30
CA ASP A 546 30.80 -24.68 -0.90
C ASP A 546 30.41 -25.54 -2.12
N LYS A 547 29.22 -26.15 -2.12
CA LYS A 547 28.68 -26.95 -3.22
C LYS A 547 27.49 -26.26 -3.87
N VAL A 548 27.43 -26.34 -5.19
CA VAL A 548 26.33 -25.77 -5.98
C VAL A 548 25.15 -26.73 -5.97
N LEU A 549 23.98 -26.21 -5.62
CA LEU A 549 22.70 -26.90 -5.67
C LEU A 549 21.74 -26.09 -6.57
N ALA A 550 21.11 -26.76 -7.52
CA ALA A 550 20.03 -26.18 -8.31
C ALA A 550 18.68 -26.79 -7.90
N ILE A 551 17.66 -25.96 -7.79
CA ILE A 551 16.31 -26.33 -7.38
C ILE A 551 15.36 -25.83 -8.44
N ASP A 552 14.67 -26.75 -9.10
CA ASP A 552 13.62 -26.43 -10.04
C ASP A 552 12.26 -26.62 -9.36
N LEU A 553 11.50 -25.53 -9.22
CA LEU A 553 10.20 -25.49 -8.55
C LEU A 553 9.10 -25.32 -9.59
N ASP A 554 8.05 -26.14 -9.49
CA ASP A 554 6.83 -26.04 -10.29
C ASP A 554 5.61 -26.59 -9.52
N GLY A 555 4.42 -26.52 -10.10
CA GLY A 555 3.19 -27.08 -9.56
C GLY A 555 2.00 -26.12 -9.56
N ASP A 556 0.86 -26.63 -9.12
CA ASP A 556 -0.43 -25.93 -9.06
C ASP A 556 -0.82 -25.60 -7.60
N TYR A 557 0.18 -25.16 -6.81
CA TYR A 557 0.07 -24.83 -5.39
C TYR A 557 -1.18 -24.01 -5.03
N LEU A 558 -1.43 -22.89 -5.72
CA LEU A 558 -2.59 -22.04 -5.41
C LEU A 558 -3.94 -22.67 -5.79
N ALA A 559 -3.96 -23.60 -6.73
CA ALA A 559 -5.18 -24.24 -7.17
C ALA A 559 -5.55 -25.42 -6.27
N ASN A 560 -4.58 -26.30 -6.02
CA ASN A 560 -4.81 -27.60 -5.42
C ASN A 560 -3.77 -27.97 -4.35
N GLY A 561 -2.80 -27.13 -4.03
CA GLY A 561 -1.78 -27.41 -3.00
C GLY A 561 -0.65 -28.33 -3.46
N ASN A 562 -0.54 -28.66 -4.74
CA ASN A 562 0.50 -29.56 -5.25
C ASN A 562 1.76 -28.78 -5.67
N LEU A 563 2.90 -29.28 -5.21
CA LEU A 563 4.23 -28.72 -5.40
C LEU A 563 5.16 -29.81 -5.95
N LYS A 564 5.94 -29.48 -6.97
CA LYS A 564 6.97 -30.34 -7.55
C LYS A 564 8.32 -29.64 -7.42
N LEU A 565 9.31 -30.35 -6.89
CA LEU A 565 10.69 -29.90 -6.84
C LEU A 565 11.59 -30.92 -7.53
N ALA A 566 12.51 -30.45 -8.35
CA ALA A 566 13.66 -31.24 -8.78
C ALA A 566 14.93 -30.64 -8.17
N VAL A 567 15.58 -31.38 -7.29
CA VAL A 567 16.82 -30.99 -6.61
C VAL A 567 17.98 -31.59 -7.37
N LYS A 568 18.89 -30.75 -7.86
CA LYS A 568 19.97 -31.14 -8.77
C LYS A 568 21.32 -30.73 -8.20
N THR A 569 22.20 -31.70 -8.01
CA THR A 569 23.61 -31.47 -7.64
C THR A 569 24.53 -32.37 -8.46
N SER A 570 25.72 -31.88 -8.78
CA SER A 570 26.78 -32.67 -9.41
C SER A 570 27.78 -33.25 -8.40
N GLN A 571 27.62 -32.91 -7.12
CA GLN A 571 28.50 -33.31 -6.02
C GLN A 571 27.67 -33.94 -4.90
N GLU A 572 28.20 -34.96 -4.23
CA GLU A 572 27.56 -35.51 -3.04
C GLU A 572 27.42 -34.41 -1.97
N LEU A 573 26.19 -34.11 -1.57
CA LEU A 573 25.85 -33.09 -0.60
C LEU A 573 24.92 -33.67 0.47
N LYS A 574 25.29 -33.48 1.74
CA LYS A 574 24.48 -33.83 2.90
C LYS A 574 24.02 -32.54 3.57
N ALA A 575 22.83 -32.09 3.21
CA ALA A 575 22.22 -30.89 3.78
C ALA A 575 20.70 -31.08 3.85
N PRO A 576 20.04 -30.74 4.97
CA PRO A 576 18.59 -30.80 5.04
C PRO A 576 17.96 -29.84 4.04
N LEU A 577 16.96 -30.33 3.30
CA LEU A 577 16.04 -29.49 2.53
C LEU A 577 14.77 -29.31 3.36
N LYS A 578 14.43 -28.06 3.67
CA LYS A 578 13.27 -27.69 4.49
C LYS A 578 12.25 -27.00 3.61
N VAL A 579 11.13 -27.65 3.34
CA VAL A 579 10.01 -27.03 2.61
C VAL A 579 9.02 -26.47 3.62
N ARG A 580 8.70 -25.17 3.55
CA ARG A 580 7.75 -24.56 4.48
C ARG A 580 6.40 -25.31 4.41
N VAL A 581 5.84 -25.61 5.56
CA VAL A 581 4.44 -26.04 5.70
C VAL A 581 3.67 -24.83 6.21
N PRO A 582 2.83 -24.19 5.39
CA PRO A 582 2.10 -23.01 5.82
C PRO A 582 1.25 -23.30 7.06
N GLN A 583 1.15 -22.37 8.01
CA GLN A 583 0.40 -22.58 9.26
C GLN A 583 -1.07 -22.99 9.04
N TRP A 584 -1.67 -22.58 7.92
CA TRP A 584 -3.06 -22.92 7.57
C TRP A 584 -3.22 -24.33 6.96
N SER A 585 -2.12 -25.08 6.76
CA SER A 585 -2.08 -26.34 6.02
C SER A 585 -1.33 -27.44 6.79
N ARG A 586 -1.46 -28.67 6.28
CA ARG A 586 -0.56 -29.79 6.55
C ARG A 586 -0.12 -30.46 5.25
N VAL A 587 0.88 -31.35 5.32
CA VAL A 587 1.30 -32.21 4.21
C VAL A 587 0.40 -33.44 4.19
N VAL A 588 -0.37 -33.61 3.11
CA VAL A 588 -1.26 -34.76 2.88
C VAL A 588 -0.52 -35.92 2.26
N LYS A 589 0.43 -35.62 1.37
CA LYS A 589 1.24 -36.62 0.67
C LYS A 589 2.61 -36.06 0.37
N LEU A 590 3.63 -36.89 0.59
CA LEU A 590 5.01 -36.62 0.22
C LEU A 590 5.53 -37.81 -0.59
N VAL A 591 6.05 -37.54 -1.78
CA VAL A 591 6.71 -38.54 -2.64
C VAL A 591 8.11 -38.06 -2.94
N VAL A 592 9.10 -38.91 -2.74
CA VAL A 592 10.49 -38.65 -3.12
C VAL A 592 10.99 -39.79 -3.99
N ASP A 593 11.46 -39.45 -5.20
CA ASP A 593 11.91 -40.39 -6.23
C ASP A 593 10.90 -41.51 -6.53
N GLY A 594 9.62 -41.14 -6.59
CA GLY A 594 8.51 -42.06 -6.84
C GLY A 594 8.07 -42.90 -5.63
N VAL A 595 8.73 -42.78 -4.48
CA VAL A 595 8.40 -43.50 -3.25
C VAL A 595 7.66 -42.57 -2.28
N GLU A 596 6.46 -42.97 -1.86
CA GLU A 596 5.70 -42.24 -0.85
C GLU A 596 6.38 -42.37 0.53
N LYS A 597 6.46 -41.26 1.26
CA LYS A 597 7.10 -41.18 2.57
C LYS A 597 6.24 -40.43 3.57
N GLU A 598 6.41 -40.78 4.84
CA GLU A 598 5.82 -40.04 5.94
C GLU A 598 6.51 -38.66 6.07
N PRO A 599 5.74 -37.56 6.12
CA PRO A 599 6.31 -36.22 6.22
C PRO A 599 6.81 -35.93 7.64
N ALA A 600 8.10 -35.60 7.78
CA ALA A 600 8.67 -35.12 9.02
C ALA A 600 8.49 -33.59 9.13
N VAL A 601 7.44 -33.13 9.81
CA VAL A 601 7.17 -31.70 9.99
C VAL A 601 7.68 -31.22 11.34
N ILE A 602 8.68 -30.32 11.33
CA ILE A 602 9.31 -29.77 12.54
C ILE A 602 9.27 -28.24 12.44
N ASN A 603 8.65 -27.58 13.43
CA ASN A 603 8.58 -26.11 13.53
C ASN A 603 8.10 -25.42 12.23
N GLY A 604 7.09 -26.00 11.57
CA GLY A 604 6.54 -25.46 10.32
C GLY A 604 7.34 -25.79 9.05
N TRP A 605 8.24 -26.78 9.10
CA TRP A 605 9.04 -27.21 7.95
C TRP A 605 8.91 -28.71 7.74
N CYS A 606 8.58 -29.14 6.51
CA CYS A 606 8.75 -30.51 6.08
C CYS A 606 10.24 -30.74 5.79
N VAL A 607 10.91 -31.50 6.65
CA VAL A 607 12.35 -31.71 6.63
C VAL A 607 12.68 -32.97 5.83
N LEU A 608 13.54 -32.82 4.83
CA LEU A 608 14.05 -33.89 3.98
C LEU A 608 15.55 -34.02 4.22
N GLU A 609 15.93 -35.06 4.96
CA GLU A 609 17.33 -35.44 5.18
C GLU A 609 17.72 -36.51 4.17
N TYR A 610 18.45 -36.10 3.13
CA TYR A 610 18.89 -36.96 2.04
C TYR A 610 20.35 -36.72 1.70
N ASP A 611 20.97 -37.77 1.17
CA ASP A 611 22.24 -37.67 0.48
C ASP A 611 21.95 -37.27 -0.97
N TRP A 612 22.13 -35.99 -1.29
CA TRP A 612 21.91 -35.46 -2.64
C TRP A 612 23.13 -35.79 -3.50
N HIS A 613 22.97 -36.62 -4.52
CA HIS A 613 24.07 -37.09 -5.37
C HIS A 613 23.78 -36.98 -6.87
N SER A 614 22.55 -36.64 -7.24
CA SER A 614 22.15 -36.47 -8.64
C SER A 614 20.91 -35.55 -8.74
N THR A 615 19.93 -35.94 -9.56
CA THR A 615 18.62 -35.30 -9.60
C THR A 615 17.65 -36.10 -8.75
N ASN A 616 16.99 -35.45 -7.80
CA ASN A 616 15.96 -36.04 -6.96
C ASN A 616 14.64 -35.32 -7.19
N ASP A 617 13.57 -36.09 -7.41
CA ASP A 617 12.23 -35.58 -7.66
C ASP A 617 11.39 -35.66 -6.39
N ILE A 618 10.85 -34.52 -5.97
CA ILE A 618 10.03 -34.38 -4.77
C ILE A 618 8.66 -33.86 -5.17
N GLN A 619 7.60 -34.52 -4.69
CA GLN A 619 6.23 -34.06 -4.85
C GLN A 619 5.59 -33.92 -3.47
N ILE A 620 5.00 -32.75 -3.21
CA ILE A 620 4.32 -32.45 -1.95
C ILE A 620 2.90 -32.02 -2.27
N GLN A 621 1.94 -32.63 -1.58
CA GLN A 621 0.54 -32.24 -1.61
C GLN A 621 0.19 -31.58 -0.27
N PHE A 622 -0.13 -30.29 -0.30
CA PHE A 622 -0.67 -29.55 0.82
C PHE A 622 -2.20 -29.68 0.89
N GLU A 623 -2.75 -29.65 2.10
CA GLU A 623 -4.20 -29.62 2.31
C GLU A 623 -4.75 -28.22 1.99
N MET A 624 -5.64 -28.13 0.99
CA MET A 624 -6.34 -26.88 0.66
C MET A 624 -7.76 -26.92 1.23
N SER A 625 -7.96 -26.32 2.40
CA SER A 625 -9.27 -26.28 3.06
C SER A 625 -9.86 -24.86 3.09
N VAL A 626 -11.19 -24.80 3.17
CA VAL A 626 -11.87 -23.56 3.56
C VAL A 626 -11.72 -23.37 5.05
N ARG A 627 -11.38 -22.15 5.45
CA ARG A 627 -11.19 -21.78 6.85
C ARG A 627 -11.70 -20.36 7.10
N THR A 628 -11.84 -20.03 8.37
CA THR A 628 -12.27 -18.70 8.82
C THR A 628 -11.25 -18.09 9.77
N GLU A 629 -11.13 -16.77 9.76
CA GLU A 629 -10.39 -16.04 10.81
C GLU A 629 -11.26 -14.95 11.42
N SER A 630 -11.15 -14.78 12.74
CA SER A 630 -11.79 -13.69 13.48
C SER A 630 -11.21 -12.34 13.07
N MET A 631 -12.02 -11.31 13.25
CA MET A 631 -11.59 -9.92 13.10
C MET A 631 -10.53 -9.58 14.16
N ASN A 632 -9.53 -8.80 13.80
CA ASN A 632 -8.57 -8.22 14.73
C ASN A 632 -9.15 -6.96 15.38
N ASP A 633 -8.46 -6.41 16.39
CA ASP A 633 -8.83 -5.16 17.06
C ASP A 633 -8.48 -3.94 16.18
N PHE A 634 -9.00 -3.94 14.96
CA PHE A 634 -8.69 -2.97 13.92
C PHE A 634 -9.10 -1.56 14.35
N ILE A 635 -8.17 -0.62 14.18
CA ILE A 635 -8.30 0.78 14.59
C ILE A 635 -9.43 1.52 13.86
N GLY A 636 -9.89 1.00 12.73
CA GLY A 636 -11.01 1.55 11.97
C GLY A 636 -12.40 1.05 12.40
N LEU A 637 -12.49 0.16 13.41
CA LEU A 637 -13.78 -0.36 13.88
C LEU A 637 -14.63 0.71 14.56
N ARG A 638 -15.94 0.65 14.30
CA ARG A 638 -16.98 1.49 14.90
C ARG A 638 -17.64 0.77 16.07
N GLU A 639 -18.28 1.53 16.96
CA GLU A 639 -18.98 0.98 18.14
C GLU A 639 -20.10 0.01 17.76
N ASP A 640 -20.71 0.18 16.58
CA ASP A 640 -21.80 -0.65 16.06
C ASP A 640 -21.34 -1.76 15.10
N ASP A 641 -20.04 -1.92 14.87
CA ASP A 641 -19.53 -2.98 13.99
C ASP A 641 -19.72 -4.38 14.61
N ASP A 642 -20.22 -5.30 13.80
CA ASP A 642 -20.46 -6.69 14.19
C ASP A 642 -19.15 -7.51 14.16
N ILE A 643 -18.41 -7.45 15.27
CA ILE A 643 -17.12 -8.15 15.46
C ILE A 643 -17.25 -9.69 15.47
N SER A 644 -18.46 -10.24 15.49
CA SER A 644 -18.68 -11.70 15.45
C SER A 644 -18.46 -12.29 14.05
N ARG A 645 -18.43 -11.44 13.02
CA ARG A 645 -18.20 -11.85 11.64
C ARG A 645 -16.76 -12.33 11.44
N LYS A 646 -16.58 -13.26 10.51
CA LYS A 646 -15.29 -13.85 10.20
C LYS A 646 -14.92 -13.65 8.73
N SER A 647 -13.63 -13.55 8.47
CA SER A 647 -13.09 -13.57 7.11
C SER A 647 -13.03 -15.00 6.59
N LEU A 648 -13.21 -15.19 5.28
CA LEU A 648 -13.18 -16.50 4.63
C LEU A 648 -11.92 -16.67 3.81
N TRP A 649 -11.42 -17.90 3.77
CA TRP A 649 -10.16 -18.23 3.13
C TRP A 649 -10.21 -19.60 2.46
N TYR A 650 -9.45 -19.77 1.40
CA TYR A 650 -9.12 -21.07 0.81
C TYR A 650 -7.62 -21.13 0.57
N GLY A 651 -6.94 -21.94 1.38
CA GLY A 651 -5.49 -21.89 1.50
C GLY A 651 -4.96 -20.51 1.92
N PRO A 652 -4.00 -19.91 1.18
CA PRO A 652 -3.44 -18.60 1.50
C PRO A 652 -4.30 -17.43 0.96
N ARG A 653 -5.36 -17.72 0.21
CA ARG A 653 -6.12 -16.72 -0.56
C ARG A 653 -7.40 -16.33 0.17
N GLN A 654 -7.60 -15.04 0.38
CA GLN A 654 -8.80 -14.48 0.99
C GLN A 654 -9.95 -14.54 -0.01
N LEU A 655 -11.11 -14.97 0.46
CA LEU A 655 -12.38 -14.94 -0.26
C LEU A 655 -13.16 -13.71 0.17
N VAL A 656 -13.65 -12.93 -0.80
CA VAL A 656 -14.46 -11.74 -0.56
C VAL A 656 -15.81 -11.89 -1.24
N TYR A 657 -16.87 -11.46 -0.53
CA TYR A 657 -18.20 -11.42 -1.12
C TYR A 657 -18.17 -10.43 -2.29
N ASN A 658 -18.70 -10.84 -3.44
CA ASN A 658 -18.73 -10.00 -4.63
C ASN A 658 -20.19 -9.74 -5.02
N GLN A 659 -20.69 -8.54 -4.74
CA GLN A 659 -22.10 -8.21 -4.97
C GLN A 659 -22.52 -8.44 -6.43
N ALA A 660 -21.66 -8.19 -7.41
CA ALA A 660 -21.97 -8.34 -8.83
C ALA A 660 -22.18 -9.79 -9.29
N LEU A 661 -21.76 -10.77 -8.49
CA LEU A 661 -21.94 -12.20 -8.76
C LEU A 661 -23.19 -12.80 -8.11
N ASN A 662 -23.91 -12.03 -7.27
CA ASN A 662 -24.95 -12.54 -6.37
C ASN A 662 -26.37 -12.07 -6.73
N HIS A 663 -26.61 -11.77 -8.02
CA HIS A 663 -27.91 -11.33 -8.52
C HIS A 663 -29.03 -12.33 -8.20
N GLU A 664 -28.79 -13.64 -8.32
CA GLU A 664 -29.79 -14.66 -7.98
C GLU A 664 -30.22 -14.57 -6.51
N PHE A 665 -29.27 -14.46 -5.59
CA PHE A 665 -29.56 -14.25 -4.17
C PHE A 665 -30.39 -12.98 -3.95
N HIS A 666 -30.00 -11.84 -4.56
CA HIS A 666 -30.77 -10.59 -4.42
C HIS A 666 -32.21 -10.73 -4.94
N HIS A 667 -32.47 -11.57 -5.95
CA HIS A 667 -33.83 -11.83 -6.44
C HIS A 667 -34.68 -12.70 -5.51
N THR A 668 -34.07 -13.45 -4.58
CA THR A 668 -34.82 -14.21 -3.56
C THR A 668 -35.31 -13.36 -2.39
N VAL A 669 -34.70 -12.19 -2.18
CA VAL A 669 -35.02 -11.30 -1.07
C VAL A 669 -36.25 -10.47 -1.41
N GLN A 670 -37.26 -10.54 -0.55
CA GLN A 670 -38.47 -9.72 -0.65
C GLN A 670 -38.45 -8.67 0.45
N ASP A 671 -38.25 -7.42 0.07
CA ASP A 671 -38.25 -6.29 1.00
C ASP A 671 -38.67 -5.00 0.27
N ARG A 672 -39.16 -4.02 1.04
CA ARG A 672 -39.60 -2.71 0.53
C ARG A 672 -38.39 -1.85 0.11
N PRO A 673 -38.57 -0.94 -0.86
CA PRO A 673 -37.54 0.04 -1.18
C PRO A 673 -37.18 0.91 0.03
N ALA A 674 -35.89 1.00 0.35
CA ALA A 674 -35.38 1.70 1.54
C ALA A 674 -33.88 1.96 1.43
N LEU A 675 -33.38 2.99 2.12
CA LEU A 675 -31.93 3.14 2.36
C LEU A 675 -31.45 2.00 3.27
N ARG A 676 -30.35 1.33 2.91
CA ARG A 676 -29.83 0.13 3.60
C ARG A 676 -28.42 0.26 4.13
N HIS A 677 -27.60 1.11 3.54
CA HIS A 677 -26.22 1.27 3.98
C HIS A 677 -25.74 2.68 3.65
N VAL A 678 -24.98 3.25 4.57
CA VAL A 678 -24.30 4.54 4.40
C VAL A 678 -22.90 4.40 4.96
N TYR A 679 -21.92 4.53 4.07
CA TYR A 679 -20.55 4.81 4.43
C TYR A 679 -20.22 6.22 3.95
N GLN A 680 -19.60 7.01 4.80
CA GLN A 680 -19.07 8.33 4.45
C GLN A 680 -17.86 8.60 5.34
N SER A 681 -16.76 9.06 4.75
CA SER A 681 -15.54 9.38 5.50
C SER A 681 -15.70 10.67 6.32
N TYR A 682 -16.42 11.67 5.79
CA TYR A 682 -16.56 12.97 6.42
C TYR A 682 -17.99 13.39 6.73
N ASP A 683 -18.24 13.81 7.98
CA ASP A 683 -19.59 14.18 8.44
C ASP A 683 -20.63 13.06 8.19
N GLU A 684 -21.91 13.36 8.41
CA GLU A 684 -23.01 12.44 8.13
C GLU A 684 -23.70 12.78 6.80
N LEU A 685 -24.31 11.77 6.17
CA LEU A 685 -25.24 11.97 5.06
C LEU A 685 -26.37 12.89 5.48
N LYS A 686 -26.68 13.91 4.67
CA LYS A 686 -27.81 14.82 4.89
C LYS A 686 -28.89 14.62 3.84
N ILE A 687 -30.14 14.56 4.30
CA ILE A 687 -31.33 14.35 3.46
C ILE A 687 -32.00 15.70 3.23
N ASN A 688 -32.20 16.08 1.95
CA ASN A 688 -32.75 17.38 1.53
C ASN A 688 -31.93 18.62 1.97
N GLN A 689 -30.69 18.42 2.39
CA GLN A 689 -29.75 19.46 2.81
C GLN A 689 -28.33 19.08 2.37
N SER A 690 -27.45 20.07 2.22
CA SER A 690 -26.02 19.86 2.01
C SER A 690 -25.37 19.32 3.29
N VAL A 691 -24.13 18.82 3.19
CA VAL A 691 -23.32 18.41 4.36
C VAL A 691 -23.12 19.56 5.35
N LYS A 692 -23.09 20.80 4.87
CA LYS A 692 -23.02 22.02 5.71
C LYS A 692 -24.38 22.45 6.25
N GLN A 693 -25.40 21.60 6.13
CA GLN A 693 -26.77 21.83 6.61
C GLN A 693 -27.43 23.07 5.99
N THR A 694 -27.00 23.44 4.78
CA THR A 694 -27.61 24.49 3.96
C THR A 694 -28.54 23.87 2.90
N PRO A 695 -29.38 24.65 2.21
CA PRO A 695 -30.12 24.13 1.06
C PRO A 695 -29.17 23.57 -0.01
N LEU A 696 -29.50 22.40 -0.55
CA LEU A 696 -28.76 21.79 -1.67
C LEU A 696 -28.67 22.78 -2.83
N THR A 697 -27.45 23.22 -3.16
CA THR A 697 -27.24 24.24 -4.19
C THR A 697 -26.08 23.82 -5.09
N ILE A 698 -26.29 23.75 -6.41
CA ILE A 698 -25.23 23.46 -7.39
C ILE A 698 -25.21 24.60 -8.41
N GLY A 699 -24.06 25.25 -8.57
CA GLY A 699 -23.98 26.54 -9.25
C GLY A 699 -24.95 27.54 -8.60
N GLU A 700 -25.87 28.11 -9.38
CA GLU A 700 -26.92 29.02 -8.87
C GLU A 700 -28.24 28.31 -8.54
N LYS A 701 -28.39 27.03 -8.92
CA LYS A 701 -29.67 26.31 -8.81
C LYS A 701 -29.82 25.68 -7.42
N LYS A 702 -30.93 26.00 -6.76
CA LYS A 702 -31.33 25.44 -5.45
C LYS A 702 -32.31 24.29 -5.61
N TYR A 703 -32.17 23.28 -4.75
CA TYR A 703 -32.99 22.06 -4.78
C TYR A 703 -33.68 21.83 -3.44
N LYS A 704 -34.91 21.33 -3.49
CA LYS A 704 -35.70 20.96 -2.31
C LYS A 704 -35.53 19.50 -1.92
N LYS A 705 -35.13 18.65 -2.87
CA LYS A 705 -35.01 17.20 -2.72
C LYS A 705 -33.61 16.75 -3.15
N GLY A 706 -33.08 15.74 -2.48
CA GLY A 706 -31.79 15.14 -2.82
C GLY A 706 -31.01 14.70 -1.59
N LEU A 707 -29.76 14.32 -1.81
CA LEU A 707 -28.82 13.86 -0.79
C LEU A 707 -27.57 14.74 -0.83
N GLY A 708 -27.16 15.28 0.31
CA GLY A 708 -25.90 15.97 0.50
C GLY A 708 -24.89 15.05 1.18
N THR A 709 -23.73 14.87 0.56
CA THR A 709 -22.69 13.91 0.97
C THR A 709 -21.29 14.50 0.81
N HIS A 710 -20.28 13.83 1.35
CA HIS A 710 -18.86 14.18 1.18
C HIS A 710 -18.08 12.97 0.66
N SER A 711 -17.04 13.18 -0.15
CA SER A 711 -16.14 12.10 -0.59
C SER A 711 -15.27 11.59 0.57
N VAL A 712 -14.94 10.32 0.71
CA VAL A 712 -15.43 9.15 -0.02
C VAL A 712 -16.73 8.67 0.63
N SER A 713 -17.78 8.43 -0.16
CA SER A 713 -19.05 7.90 0.31
C SER A 713 -19.63 6.79 -0.56
N GLU A 714 -20.38 5.89 0.09
CA GLU A 714 -21.16 4.80 -0.50
C GLU A 714 -22.54 4.79 0.15
N ILE A 715 -23.59 5.04 -0.65
CA ILE A 715 -24.97 5.11 -0.19
C ILE A 715 -25.79 4.08 -0.94
N THR A 716 -26.24 3.03 -0.27
CA THR A 716 -26.91 1.89 -0.91
C THR A 716 -28.38 1.80 -0.52
N TYR A 717 -29.25 1.77 -1.53
CA TYR A 717 -30.68 1.54 -1.42
C TYR A 717 -31.06 0.14 -1.91
N TRP A 718 -31.98 -0.50 -1.19
CA TRP A 718 -32.76 -1.60 -1.73
C TRP A 718 -33.87 -1.05 -2.61
N LEU A 719 -34.02 -1.60 -3.81
CA LEU A 719 -35.00 -1.18 -4.82
C LEU A 719 -36.12 -2.22 -5.04
N GLY A 720 -35.86 -3.47 -4.70
CA GLY A 720 -36.82 -4.56 -4.90
C GLY A 720 -37.20 -4.81 -6.37
N GLY A 721 -36.38 -4.38 -7.35
CA GLY A 721 -36.57 -4.70 -8.78
C GLY A 721 -37.70 -3.95 -9.49
N SER A 722 -38.31 -2.96 -8.83
CA SER A 722 -39.54 -2.31 -9.32
C SER A 722 -39.33 -1.03 -10.14
N PHE A 723 -38.09 -0.59 -10.29
CA PHE A 723 -37.73 0.66 -10.97
C PHE A 723 -37.05 0.38 -12.31
N GLN A 724 -37.15 1.33 -13.23
CA GLN A 724 -36.54 1.27 -14.56
C GLN A 724 -35.39 2.27 -14.68
N GLU A 725 -35.49 3.42 -13.99
CA GLU A 725 -34.58 4.53 -14.23
C GLU A 725 -34.24 5.26 -12.93
N PHE A 726 -32.98 5.68 -12.81
CA PHE A 726 -32.49 6.62 -11.81
C PHE A 726 -32.15 7.94 -12.48
N ARG A 727 -32.53 9.07 -11.85
CA ARG A 727 -32.21 10.43 -12.29
C ARG A 727 -31.65 11.24 -11.14
N SER A 728 -30.68 12.10 -11.43
CA SER A 728 -30.17 13.10 -10.48
C SER A 728 -29.55 14.27 -11.24
N ASP A 729 -29.59 15.44 -10.63
CA ASP A 729 -28.67 16.52 -10.94
C ASP A 729 -27.46 16.37 -10.01
N ILE A 730 -26.26 16.17 -10.56
CA ILE A 730 -25.02 15.97 -9.81
C ILE A 730 -24.13 17.20 -9.87
N GLY A 731 -23.37 17.43 -8.80
CA GLY A 731 -22.37 18.50 -8.74
C GLY A 731 -21.89 18.79 -7.32
N ILE A 732 -20.88 19.66 -7.25
CA ILE A 732 -20.34 20.17 -5.99
C ILE A 732 -21.34 21.18 -5.38
N ASP A 733 -21.53 21.13 -4.07
CA ASP A 733 -22.36 22.09 -3.35
C ASP A 733 -21.73 23.48 -3.35
N ALA A 734 -22.55 24.52 -3.52
CA ALA A 734 -22.10 25.92 -3.55
C ALA A 734 -21.34 26.35 -2.27
N SER A 735 -21.59 25.69 -1.12
CA SER A 735 -20.82 25.93 0.11
C SER A 735 -19.36 25.48 0.06
N ALA A 736 -18.97 24.71 -0.97
CA ALA A 736 -17.57 24.39 -1.25
C ALA A 736 -16.81 25.57 -1.90
N GLU A 737 -17.50 26.62 -2.33
CA GLU A 737 -16.93 27.84 -2.90
C GLU A 737 -15.99 27.57 -4.11
N GLY A 738 -16.27 26.49 -4.86
CA GLY A 738 -15.49 26.11 -6.04
C GLY A 738 -14.21 25.30 -5.76
N ALA A 739 -13.96 24.90 -4.51
CA ALA A 739 -12.72 24.24 -4.11
C ALA A 739 -12.75 22.69 -4.16
N GLY A 740 -13.94 22.07 -4.18
CA GLY A 740 -14.10 20.62 -4.21
C GLY A 740 -13.93 20.00 -5.60
N ALA A 741 -13.51 18.74 -5.66
CA ALA A 741 -13.51 17.94 -6.87
C ALA A 741 -13.77 16.46 -6.55
N VAL A 742 -14.83 15.90 -7.14
CA VAL A 742 -15.31 14.56 -6.81
C VAL A 742 -15.63 13.74 -8.05
N ARG A 743 -15.68 12.41 -7.88
CA ARG A 743 -16.16 11.47 -8.89
C ARG A 743 -17.49 10.88 -8.45
N PHE A 744 -18.51 11.00 -9.28
CA PHE A 744 -19.82 10.38 -9.06
C PHE A 744 -19.89 9.04 -9.80
N LYS A 745 -20.40 8.00 -9.14
CA LYS A 745 -20.72 6.71 -9.77
C LYS A 745 -22.07 6.18 -9.31
N VAL A 746 -22.74 5.49 -10.22
CA VAL A 746 -23.98 4.77 -9.96
C VAL A 746 -23.75 3.30 -10.25
N CYS A 747 -24.00 2.46 -9.25
CA CYS A 747 -23.92 1.01 -9.39
C CYS A 747 -25.31 0.38 -9.24
N ALA A 748 -25.65 -0.55 -10.13
CA ALA A 748 -26.85 -1.38 -10.08
C ALA A 748 -26.43 -2.84 -9.85
N ASP A 749 -26.93 -3.46 -8.78
CA ASP A 749 -26.54 -4.82 -8.36
C ASP A 749 -25.03 -5.06 -8.33
N GLY A 750 -24.29 -4.05 -7.85
CA GLY A 750 -22.83 -4.10 -7.75
C GLY A 750 -22.10 -3.87 -9.07
N LYS A 751 -22.78 -3.62 -10.20
CA LYS A 751 -22.12 -3.24 -11.47
C LYS A 751 -22.20 -1.75 -11.65
N VAL A 752 -21.07 -1.11 -11.99
CA VAL A 752 -21.06 0.30 -12.38
C VAL A 752 -21.85 0.44 -13.69
N VAL A 753 -22.93 1.21 -13.66
CA VAL A 753 -23.79 1.46 -14.82
C VAL A 753 -23.67 2.90 -15.33
N HIS A 754 -23.07 3.79 -14.54
CA HIS A 754 -22.77 5.17 -14.89
C HIS A 754 -21.60 5.72 -14.07
N GLY A 755 -20.76 6.57 -14.65
CA GLY A 755 -19.68 7.26 -13.97
C GLY A 755 -19.42 8.64 -14.58
N ASP A 756 -19.20 9.65 -13.73
CA ASP A 756 -18.89 11.02 -14.12
C ASP A 756 -17.85 11.65 -13.18
N VAL A 757 -16.92 12.42 -13.72
CA VAL A 757 -15.91 13.16 -12.95
C VAL A 757 -16.24 14.65 -12.94
N VAL A 758 -16.32 15.26 -11.77
CA VAL A 758 -16.60 16.70 -11.57
C VAL A 758 -15.32 17.35 -11.00
N LYS A 759 -14.60 18.16 -11.79
CA LYS A 759 -13.29 18.77 -11.47
C LYS A 759 -13.15 20.27 -11.77
N SER A 760 -12.38 20.98 -10.95
CA SER A 760 -11.95 22.37 -11.17
C SER A 760 -10.95 22.64 -12.32
N SER A 761 -10.10 21.69 -12.76
CA SER A 761 -9.18 21.90 -13.91
C SER A 761 -8.33 20.66 -14.27
N ILE A 762 -8.64 19.90 -15.34
CA ILE A 762 -7.62 19.07 -16.02
C ILE A 762 -7.11 19.97 -17.13
N GLY A 763 -5.83 20.37 -17.12
CA GLY A 763 -5.27 21.04 -18.30
C GLY A 763 -5.58 20.19 -19.53
N GLU A 764 -6.09 20.79 -20.60
CA GLU A 764 -6.67 20.09 -21.76
C GLU A 764 -5.76 18.97 -22.31
N ASN A 765 -4.45 19.11 -22.13
CA ASN A 765 -3.42 18.14 -22.51
C ASN A 765 -3.44 16.80 -21.75
N ASN A 766 -4.12 16.71 -20.59
CA ASN A 766 -4.15 15.50 -19.74
C ASN A 766 -5.51 14.79 -19.74
N ALA A 767 -6.54 15.31 -20.43
CA ALA A 767 -7.87 14.72 -20.45
C ALA A 767 -7.90 13.28 -21.02
N GLY A 768 -7.09 13.02 -22.06
CA GLY A 768 -6.96 11.69 -22.66
C GLY A 768 -6.29 10.65 -21.74
N GLN A 769 -5.41 11.07 -20.83
CA GLN A 769 -4.82 10.18 -19.83
C GLN A 769 -5.83 9.83 -18.73
N VAL A 770 -6.62 10.80 -18.24
CA VAL A 770 -7.66 10.53 -17.24
C VAL A 770 -8.73 9.59 -17.83
N GLN A 771 -9.10 9.76 -19.10
CA GLN A 771 -10.03 8.86 -19.77
C GLN A 771 -9.47 7.43 -19.97
N SER A 772 -8.17 7.27 -20.26
CA SER A 772 -7.55 5.94 -20.41
C SER A 772 -7.34 5.21 -19.09
N LEU A 773 -7.14 5.94 -17.98
CA LEU A 773 -6.95 5.41 -16.64
C LEU A 773 -8.23 4.86 -16.00
N TYR A 774 -9.39 5.46 -16.32
CA TYR A 774 -10.65 5.13 -15.64
C TYR A 774 -11.73 4.54 -16.57
N GLY A 775 -11.56 4.60 -17.90
CA GLY A 775 -12.50 3.96 -18.83
C GLY A 775 -13.89 4.62 -18.94
N PHE A 776 -14.08 5.82 -18.37
CA PHE A 776 -15.34 6.59 -18.42
C PHE A 776 -15.16 7.90 -19.19
N GLU A 777 -16.26 8.48 -19.70
CA GLU A 777 -16.23 9.85 -20.25
C GLU A 777 -15.98 10.86 -19.13
N VAL A 778 -14.83 11.52 -19.18
CA VAL A 778 -14.40 12.51 -18.19
C VAL A 778 -14.75 13.90 -18.73
N THR A 779 -15.87 14.47 -18.27
CA THR A 779 -16.19 15.88 -18.54
C THR A 779 -15.95 16.68 -17.26
N ALA A 780 -14.76 17.24 -17.12
CA ALA A 780 -14.37 18.00 -15.93
C ALA A 780 -15.36 19.15 -15.65
N MET A 781 -15.95 19.15 -14.46
CA MET A 781 -16.84 20.23 -13.98
C MET A 781 -16.38 20.92 -12.70
N THR A 782 -16.19 22.23 -12.70
CA THR A 782 -15.77 22.99 -11.51
C THR A 782 -16.91 23.17 -10.52
N GLY A 783 -16.62 23.48 -9.25
CA GLY A 783 -17.70 23.81 -8.29
C GLY A 783 -18.49 25.10 -8.61
N LYS A 784 -18.14 25.81 -9.69
CA LYS A 784 -18.91 26.93 -10.25
C LYS A 784 -19.81 26.54 -11.42
N ASP A 785 -19.69 25.33 -11.93
CA ASP A 785 -20.41 24.88 -13.11
C ASP A 785 -21.88 24.59 -12.76
N PRO A 786 -22.80 24.75 -13.72
CA PRO A 786 -24.19 24.37 -13.51
C PRO A 786 -24.30 22.86 -13.26
N ALA A 787 -25.37 22.43 -12.57
CA ALA A 787 -25.58 21.01 -12.30
C ALA A 787 -25.67 20.18 -13.59
N ARG A 788 -25.13 18.97 -13.54
CA ARG A 788 -25.22 18.01 -14.65
C ARG A 788 -26.31 17.00 -14.38
N SER A 789 -27.28 16.92 -15.26
CA SER A 789 -28.35 15.94 -15.17
C SER A 789 -27.90 14.59 -15.72
N ILE A 790 -28.07 13.54 -14.93
CA ILE A 790 -27.83 12.15 -15.32
C ILE A 790 -29.14 11.37 -15.34
N ARG A 791 -29.17 10.36 -16.20
CA ARG A 791 -30.28 9.41 -16.37
C ARG A 791 -29.67 8.04 -16.64
N VAL A 792 -30.00 7.08 -15.79
CA VAL A 792 -29.35 5.77 -15.76
C VAL A 792 -30.42 4.67 -15.77
N ASP A 793 -30.27 3.69 -16.66
CA ASP A 793 -31.10 2.49 -16.67
C ASP A 793 -30.72 1.58 -15.50
N ILE A 794 -31.70 1.23 -14.68
CA ILE A 794 -31.58 0.35 -13.52
C ILE A 794 -32.67 -0.73 -13.54
N SER A 795 -33.16 -1.07 -14.73
CA SER A 795 -34.26 -2.01 -14.93
C SER A 795 -33.95 -3.37 -14.30
N GLY A 796 -34.84 -3.80 -13.40
CA GLY A 796 -34.72 -5.07 -12.69
C GLY A 796 -33.74 -5.06 -11.51
N ALA A 797 -33.00 -3.97 -11.30
CA ALA A 797 -31.99 -3.89 -10.24
C ALA A 797 -32.61 -4.00 -8.84
N ARG A 798 -31.96 -4.78 -7.97
CA ARG A 798 -32.35 -4.98 -6.58
C ARG A 798 -31.66 -3.99 -5.65
N LEU A 799 -30.43 -3.62 -5.97
CA LEU A 799 -29.60 -2.69 -5.22
C LEU A 799 -29.17 -1.53 -6.11
N LEU A 800 -29.28 -0.31 -5.57
CA LEU A 800 -28.70 0.90 -6.13
C LEU A 800 -27.67 1.45 -5.16
N THR A 801 -26.43 1.58 -5.60
CA THR A 801 -25.36 2.18 -4.80
C THR A 801 -24.88 3.45 -5.47
N LEU A 802 -24.96 4.56 -4.74
CA LEU A 802 -24.45 5.87 -5.14
C LEU A 802 -23.09 6.08 -4.48
N VAL A 803 -22.06 6.35 -5.29
CA VAL A 803 -20.70 6.52 -4.80
C VAL A 803 -20.20 7.91 -5.15
N VAL A 804 -19.63 8.60 -4.16
CA VAL A 804 -18.84 9.81 -4.38
C VAL A 804 -17.41 9.51 -3.93
N ASP A 805 -16.47 9.57 -4.86
CA ASP A 805 -15.05 9.31 -4.59
C ASP A 805 -14.24 10.61 -4.76
N GLU A 806 -13.06 10.67 -4.17
CA GLU A 806 -12.11 11.77 -4.32
C GLU A 806 -11.75 11.98 -5.79
N ALA A 807 -11.48 13.20 -6.27
CA ALA A 807 -10.90 13.38 -7.60
C ALA A 807 -9.36 13.55 -7.58
N VAL A 808 -8.87 14.78 -7.42
CA VAL A 808 -7.46 15.14 -7.67
C VAL A 808 -6.86 16.14 -6.66
N ASN A 809 -7.68 16.72 -5.79
CA ASN A 809 -7.35 17.86 -4.92
C ASN A 809 -7.28 17.44 -3.45
N GLY A 810 -7.24 16.13 -3.15
CA GLY A 810 -7.54 15.64 -1.82
C GLY A 810 -9.04 15.71 -1.54
N LEU A 811 -9.41 15.39 -0.30
CA LEU A 811 -10.80 15.40 0.19
C LEU A 811 -11.29 16.79 0.62
N SER A 812 -10.61 17.87 0.22
CA SER A 812 -10.86 19.20 0.78
C SER A 812 -12.10 19.85 0.16
N LYS A 813 -13.11 20.14 1.00
CA LYS A 813 -14.38 20.76 0.59
C LYS A 813 -15.09 19.99 -0.53
N ASP A 814 -14.97 18.66 -0.52
CA ASP A 814 -15.64 17.76 -1.46
C ASP A 814 -17.12 17.54 -1.08
N TYR A 815 -17.82 18.64 -0.80
CA TYR A 815 -19.26 18.64 -0.54
C TYR A 815 -19.97 18.37 -1.86
N ALA A 816 -20.59 17.19 -1.97
CA ALA A 816 -21.22 16.70 -3.18
C ALA A 816 -22.74 16.56 -2.99
N ASN A 817 -23.50 16.86 -4.04
CA ASN A 817 -24.95 16.77 -4.04
C ASN A 817 -25.44 15.77 -5.10
N TRP A 818 -26.25 14.81 -4.66
CA TRP A 818 -27.19 14.08 -5.51
C TRP A 818 -28.54 14.82 -5.48
N ALA A 819 -28.63 15.93 -6.20
CA ALA A 819 -29.80 16.81 -6.18
C ALA A 819 -30.93 16.28 -7.05
N ASP A 820 -32.19 16.48 -6.63
CA ASP A 820 -33.39 15.91 -7.30
C ASP A 820 -33.27 14.39 -7.55
N ALA A 821 -32.52 13.68 -6.70
CA ALA A 821 -32.25 12.25 -6.85
C ALA A 821 -33.53 11.41 -6.71
N ARG A 822 -33.91 10.71 -7.78
CA ARG A 822 -35.23 10.08 -7.91
C ARG A 822 -35.20 8.85 -8.80
N LEU A 823 -36.13 7.95 -8.51
CA LEU A 823 -36.39 6.70 -9.22
C LEU A 823 -37.67 6.82 -10.03
N VAL A 824 -37.71 6.16 -11.18
CA VAL A 824 -38.89 6.11 -12.07
C VAL A 824 -39.30 4.66 -12.29
N LYS A 825 -40.59 4.38 -12.09
CA LYS A 825 -41.22 3.09 -12.41
C LYS A 825 -41.62 3.01 -13.88
N ALA A 826 -41.94 1.80 -14.34
CA ALA A 826 -42.42 1.57 -15.71
C ALA A 826 -43.72 2.34 -16.04
N ASP A 827 -44.57 2.61 -15.04
CA ASP A 827 -45.80 3.40 -15.20
C ASP A 827 -45.59 4.92 -15.15
N GLY A 828 -44.33 5.38 -15.05
CA GLY A 828 -43.97 6.79 -14.94
C GLY A 828 -44.02 7.37 -13.54
N THR A 829 -44.40 6.59 -12.52
CA THR A 829 -44.39 7.03 -11.12
C THR A 829 -42.96 7.40 -10.69
N VAL A 830 -42.82 8.59 -10.11
CA VAL A 830 -41.54 9.12 -9.61
C VAL A 830 -41.50 9.04 -8.09
N ILE A 831 -40.40 8.52 -7.55
CA ILE A 831 -40.14 8.45 -6.09
C ILE A 831 -38.78 9.07 -5.81
N TYR A 832 -38.71 10.04 -4.91
CA TYR A 832 -37.45 10.63 -4.46
C TYR A 832 -36.72 9.70 -3.50
N LEU A 833 -35.40 9.59 -3.64
CA LEU A 833 -34.59 8.81 -2.69
C LEU A 833 -34.72 9.36 -1.26
N SER A 834 -34.84 10.69 -1.12
CA SER A 834 -35.02 11.35 0.17
C SER A 834 -36.39 11.14 0.82
N ASP A 835 -37.34 10.53 0.11
CA ASP A 835 -38.66 10.15 0.64
C ASP A 835 -38.75 8.65 0.98
N LEU A 836 -37.72 7.87 0.63
CA LEU A 836 -37.64 6.46 1.02
C LEU A 836 -37.30 6.34 2.52
N PRO A 837 -37.82 5.30 3.20
CA PRO A 837 -37.50 5.06 4.60
C PRO A 837 -36.01 4.79 4.79
N ASN A 838 -35.46 5.27 5.90
CA ASN A 838 -34.11 4.97 6.32
C ASN A 838 -34.08 3.70 7.19
N ASP A 839 -33.75 2.57 6.56
CA ASP A 839 -33.58 1.27 7.21
C ASP A 839 -32.09 0.88 7.26
N SER A 840 -31.16 1.84 7.33
CA SER A 840 -29.71 1.58 7.26
C SER A 840 -29.21 0.63 8.35
N GLN A 841 -29.85 0.64 9.53
CA GLN A 841 -29.53 -0.29 10.62
C GLN A 841 -29.83 -1.77 10.31
N LYS A 842 -30.65 -2.06 9.29
CA LYS A 842 -30.90 -3.44 8.85
C LYS A 842 -29.77 -4.00 7.99
N GLY A 843 -28.90 -3.13 7.46
CA GLY A 843 -27.83 -3.52 6.56
C GLY A 843 -28.32 -4.00 5.19
N ILE A 844 -27.37 -4.44 4.37
CA ILE A 844 -27.64 -5.06 3.06
C ILE A 844 -27.94 -6.56 3.29
N PRO A 845 -28.87 -7.20 2.56
CA PRO A 845 -29.31 -8.57 2.87
C PRO A 845 -28.20 -9.62 3.09
N PHE A 846 -27.09 -9.56 2.34
CA PHE A 846 -26.00 -10.53 2.51
C PHE A 846 -25.34 -10.44 3.90
N GLU A 847 -25.36 -9.28 4.55
CA GLU A 847 -24.78 -9.06 5.89
C GLU A 847 -25.49 -9.85 6.99
N ASN A 848 -26.71 -10.32 6.67
CA ASN A 848 -27.55 -11.13 7.54
C ASN A 848 -27.66 -12.58 7.07
N ALA A 849 -27.05 -12.94 5.94
CA ALA A 849 -26.96 -14.34 5.51
C ALA A 849 -25.88 -15.05 6.33
N VAL A 850 -26.17 -16.27 6.78
CA VAL A 850 -25.27 -17.07 7.62
C VAL A 850 -24.73 -18.24 6.81
N ILE A 851 -23.42 -18.29 6.62
CA ILE A 851 -22.72 -19.26 5.76
C ILE A 851 -22.58 -20.61 6.46
N GLU A 852 -22.79 -21.69 5.72
CA GLU A 852 -22.60 -23.07 6.15
C GLU A 852 -21.30 -23.66 5.55
N LEU A 853 -20.23 -23.74 6.35
CA LEU A 853 -18.89 -24.11 5.86
C LEU A 853 -18.75 -25.53 5.31
N LYS A 854 -19.67 -26.44 5.65
CA LYS A 854 -19.63 -27.84 5.17
C LYS A 854 -20.15 -28.00 3.73
N GLN A 855 -20.80 -26.99 3.18
CA GLN A 855 -21.43 -27.04 1.86
C GLN A 855 -20.78 -25.99 0.95
N VAL A 856 -19.62 -26.36 0.41
CA VAL A 856 -18.80 -25.49 -0.44
C VAL A 856 -18.59 -26.14 -1.79
N GLU A 857 -18.75 -25.35 -2.85
CA GLU A 857 -18.50 -25.79 -4.21
C GLU A 857 -17.55 -24.81 -4.92
N ARG A 858 -16.48 -25.34 -5.52
CA ARG A 858 -15.63 -24.56 -6.40
C ARG A 858 -16.28 -24.51 -7.79
N ILE A 859 -16.90 -23.38 -8.10
CA ILE A 859 -17.64 -23.18 -9.35
C ILE A 859 -16.79 -22.62 -10.50
N ALA A 860 -15.62 -22.05 -10.21
CA ALA A 860 -14.64 -21.61 -11.20
C ALA A 860 -13.21 -21.57 -10.64
N LYS A 861 -12.22 -21.28 -11.50
CA LYS A 861 -10.81 -21.10 -11.07
C LYS A 861 -10.68 -20.00 -10.02
N ASP A 862 -11.49 -18.95 -10.13
CA ASP A 862 -11.47 -17.69 -9.41
C ASP A 862 -12.72 -17.43 -8.52
N LYS A 863 -13.60 -18.44 -8.34
CA LYS A 863 -14.85 -18.28 -7.59
C LYS A 863 -15.21 -19.51 -6.76
N MET A 864 -15.83 -19.26 -5.62
CA MET A 864 -16.37 -20.29 -4.73
C MET A 864 -17.80 -19.96 -4.34
N ALA A 865 -18.66 -20.99 -4.32
CA ALA A 865 -20.04 -20.88 -3.87
C ALA A 865 -20.20 -21.52 -2.50
N PHE A 866 -21.00 -20.87 -1.66
CA PHE A 866 -21.30 -21.29 -0.30
C PHE A 866 -22.81 -21.41 -0.15
N ALA A 867 -23.27 -22.52 0.44
CA ALA A 867 -24.63 -22.55 0.98
C ALA A 867 -24.72 -21.59 2.17
N ALA A 868 -25.82 -20.85 2.24
CA ALA A 868 -26.10 -19.95 3.33
C ALA A 868 -27.59 -19.97 3.68
N SER A 869 -27.89 -19.66 4.94
CA SER A 869 -29.26 -19.46 5.40
C SER A 869 -29.59 -17.97 5.47
N PHE A 870 -30.74 -17.59 4.91
CA PHE A 870 -31.27 -16.22 4.98
C PHE A 870 -32.79 -16.28 5.14
N GLY A 871 -33.32 -15.66 6.21
CA GLY A 871 -34.76 -15.65 6.49
C GLY A 871 -35.41 -17.05 6.57
N GLY A 872 -34.66 -18.04 7.07
CA GLY A 872 -35.12 -19.45 7.16
C GLY A 872 -35.09 -20.24 5.84
N LYS A 873 -34.60 -19.64 4.75
CA LYS A 873 -34.40 -20.31 3.45
C LYS A 873 -32.94 -20.58 3.18
N GLN A 874 -32.65 -21.67 2.47
CA GLN A 874 -31.34 -21.93 1.90
C GLN A 874 -31.14 -21.11 0.62
N VAL A 875 -29.99 -20.47 0.52
CA VAL A 875 -29.55 -19.66 -0.61
C VAL A 875 -28.09 -20.01 -0.94
N SER A 876 -27.63 -19.62 -2.13
CA SER A 876 -26.23 -19.75 -2.53
C SER A 876 -25.59 -18.37 -2.63
N LEU A 877 -24.39 -18.22 -2.08
CA LEU A 877 -23.59 -17.00 -2.16
C LEU A 877 -22.26 -17.27 -2.86
N VAL A 878 -21.90 -16.42 -3.80
CA VAL A 878 -20.66 -16.52 -4.59
C VAL A 878 -19.62 -15.52 -4.10
N TYR A 879 -18.42 -16.02 -3.86
CA TYR A 879 -17.24 -15.29 -3.41
C TYR A 879 -16.17 -15.29 -4.49
N SER A 880 -15.37 -14.23 -4.55
CA SER A 880 -14.19 -14.12 -5.40
C SER A 880 -12.92 -14.22 -4.58
N PHE A 881 -11.83 -14.68 -5.19
CA PHE A 881 -10.51 -14.59 -4.56
C PHE A 881 -9.93 -13.18 -4.73
N LEU A 882 -9.45 -12.59 -3.65
CA LEU A 882 -9.02 -11.19 -3.62
C LEU A 882 -7.86 -10.89 -4.60
N ASP A 883 -6.88 -11.77 -4.70
CA ASP A 883 -5.73 -11.67 -5.61
C ASP A 883 -6.09 -11.63 -7.11
N THR A 884 -7.22 -12.22 -7.48
CA THR A 884 -7.69 -12.22 -8.87
C THR A 884 -8.45 -10.96 -9.25
N LEU A 885 -8.92 -10.19 -8.27
CA LEU A 885 -9.71 -9.00 -8.53
C LEU A 885 -8.85 -7.82 -8.97
N GLY A 886 -7.55 -7.79 -8.61
CA GLY A 886 -6.63 -6.68 -8.89
C GLY A 886 -6.76 -6.08 -10.30
N TYR A 887 -6.84 -6.95 -11.30
CA TYR A 887 -6.95 -6.64 -12.72
C TYR A 887 -8.29 -6.01 -13.15
N ASP A 888 -9.41 -6.45 -12.59
CA ASP A 888 -10.74 -6.21 -13.17
C ASP A 888 -11.50 -5.06 -12.52
N LEU A 889 -10.95 -4.50 -11.44
CA LEU A 889 -11.64 -3.55 -10.57
C LEU A 889 -11.89 -2.18 -11.21
N MET A 890 -11.04 -1.73 -12.15
CA MET A 890 -11.19 -0.38 -12.72
C MET A 890 -12.38 -0.24 -13.69
N LYS A 891 -12.91 -1.33 -14.25
CA LYS A 891 -13.99 -1.26 -15.26
C LYS A 891 -15.39 -1.57 -14.74
N ASN A 892 -15.52 -2.39 -13.69
CA ASN A 892 -16.80 -2.97 -13.28
C ASN A 892 -17.03 -2.98 -11.76
N ARG A 893 -16.29 -2.17 -10.98
CA ARG A 893 -16.00 -2.44 -9.55
C ARG A 893 -17.20 -2.93 -8.73
N PRO A 894 -17.22 -4.21 -8.33
CA PRO A 894 -18.21 -4.72 -7.41
C PRO A 894 -18.04 -4.13 -6.02
N VAL A 895 -19.16 -4.01 -5.31
CA VAL A 895 -19.17 -3.85 -3.86
C VAL A 895 -18.63 -5.15 -3.27
N LEU A 896 -17.48 -5.07 -2.60
CA LEU A 896 -16.82 -6.21 -1.98
C LEU A 896 -17.02 -6.19 -0.46
N ARG A 897 -16.97 -7.37 0.17
CA ARG A 897 -16.94 -7.47 1.64
C ARG A 897 -16.01 -8.56 2.13
N SER A 898 -15.21 -8.22 3.14
CA SER A 898 -14.16 -9.07 3.71
C SER A 898 -14.66 -10.05 4.75
N TYR A 899 -15.78 -9.73 5.40
CA TYR A 899 -16.30 -10.46 6.55
C TYR A 899 -17.73 -10.94 6.32
N SER A 900 -18.08 -12.08 6.90
CA SER A 900 -19.41 -12.69 6.77
C SER A 900 -19.83 -13.35 8.08
N LYS A 901 -21.14 -13.50 8.29
CA LYS A 901 -21.68 -14.30 9.41
C LYS A 901 -21.51 -15.77 9.08
N ILE A 902 -20.92 -16.51 10.00
CA ILE A 902 -20.63 -17.94 9.83
C ILE A 902 -21.44 -18.71 10.86
N LYS A 903 -22.05 -19.82 10.42
CA LYS A 903 -22.65 -20.78 11.35
C LYS A 903 -21.51 -21.48 12.09
N VAL A 904 -21.41 -21.23 13.39
CA VAL A 904 -20.48 -21.96 14.26
C VAL A 904 -21.13 -23.33 14.49
N ASP A 905 -20.51 -24.36 13.93
CA ASP A 905 -20.92 -25.77 14.15
C ASP A 905 -20.37 -26.32 15.46
#